data_AF-A0AA96SPA3-F1
#
_entry.id   AF-A0AA96SPA3-F1
#
_cell.length_a   1.000
_cell.length_b   1.000
_cell.length_c   1.000
_cell.angle_alpha   90.00
_cell.angle_beta   90.00
_cell.angle_gamma   90.00
#
_symmetry.space_group_name_H-M   'P 1'
#
loop_
_entity.id
_entity.type
_entity.pdbx_description
1 polymer ?
#
loop_
_entity_poly.entity_id
_entity_poly.type
_entity_poly.pdbx_seq_one_letter_code
_entity_poly.pdbx_strand_id
1 'polypeptide(L)'
;MPMMKRYKLLLALALSLLVFWPLGAIKADTVNQPPESANQSEQASAAVVTDSSDSGAGARGTPSQDSQIAEKALPVSDAPSVAANETAASTKEGNTGNLVEDSAKPATAQAAEVSSKANQDQGQAETDAPSASKRVRELVADMTLRQKITQMLMPDFRKWQQEGQAAQSDMTELNKEVAEAVDKYDFGGVILFAENVKGTAQTLALTQALQQAAIGNQANNGKLPLLLAIDQEGGIVYRLGSGTALPGNMAVGATRDPELANQAGQIIGRELSALGLNVNFAPVFDTNNNPQNPVIGLRSFSSDPKVVARLGTAMMEGIQKYNVAVAAKHFPGHGDTAVDSHTGLPLVDKSYAELEALELLPFKAAIDKNADMLMTAHIQYPQIEKDSIISKQTGETIYIPATLSDDIITGIVRKKFGYKGVVVSDAMGMDAIAKNFGESEAAIMAIKSGVDVVLMPTVLRSKSDLAKIDKIINDIEQAVQRGDIPVSRLDESVTRILNLKEKRGILDFDPSERTQAKAEATVGSELNRDTERKIAASAVTVVKNDDTVLPFKVKSGDRILMLAAYDDEVPGLELGVKRLIADGVIPAGVTYEALNYSKTTKLEDLKGKIDQATHLVLISEIGRQSQLASDFWLTRVPTEVVGYANETGKQAAIMSISKPYDVANYPNAKAIVAVYGNKGMDPTESLKPDNAFGPNIPAGVEVIFNGQNHVGKLPVNVPRIKDGIISETEVAYPIGHGLFYTDPVKDIKVNVTASAQLDQPFTATVTLSGLNGLEKEDYRLALKMDTQHFSILPSPDYTISGDTVLISKKTNDTNPVEIGLKGLVEGQFSPVLSLTLIDSQDRAFSMGEGYYKELVQITAARQSMVPGQQNPPQLSLRSVEPVSSRQQLSQQATQASQLPKTGDSSSLFLVLLGALFLFGAVYLYDLSSRRL
;
A
#
# COMPACT_ATOMS: atom_id res chain seq x y z
N MET A 1 48.96 -50.21 -48.09
CA MET A 1 48.24 -51.02 -47.07
C MET A 1 49.18 -51.24 -45.90
N PRO A 2 48.67 -51.51 -44.68
CA PRO A 2 47.30 -51.24 -44.19
C PRO A 2 47.22 -49.76 -43.71
N MET A 3 46.10 -49.04 -43.63
CA MET A 3 44.72 -49.32 -43.21
C MET A 3 44.60 -49.59 -41.69
N MET A 4 43.63 -49.02 -40.97
CA MET A 4 42.41 -48.33 -41.40
C MET A 4 42.39 -46.84 -40.99
N LYS A 5 41.78 -46.01 -41.85
CA LYS A 5 41.28 -44.65 -41.57
C LYS A 5 39.81 -44.59 -42.02
N ARG A 6 39.08 -43.55 -41.60
CA ARG A 6 37.60 -43.41 -41.56
C ARG A 6 37.04 -44.06 -40.28
N TYR A 7 36.19 -43.39 -39.49
CA TYR A 7 35.50 -42.11 -39.74
C TYR A 7 36.20 -40.89 -39.10
N LYS A 8 36.63 -39.95 -39.96
CA LYS A 8 36.61 -38.50 -39.68
C LYS A 8 35.75 -37.90 -40.78
N LEU A 9 34.48 -37.61 -40.50
CA LEU A 9 33.60 -36.88 -41.42
C LEU A 9 32.44 -36.23 -40.67
N LEU A 10 32.73 -35.18 -39.90
CA LEU A 10 31.86 -34.01 -39.68
C LEU A 10 32.70 -32.91 -39.00
N LEU A 11 32.41 -31.65 -39.36
CA LEU A 11 32.96 -30.41 -38.81
C LEU A 11 34.50 -30.36 -38.58
N ALA A 12 35.24 -30.62 -39.65
CA ALA A 12 36.48 -29.90 -39.91
C ALA A 12 36.24 -28.87 -41.02
N LEU A 13 35.58 -27.76 -40.69
CA LEU A 13 35.26 -26.66 -41.62
C LEU A 13 34.96 -25.37 -40.84
N ALA A 14 35.72 -24.28 -40.93
CA ALA A 14 37.10 -24.11 -41.39
C ALA A 14 37.68 -22.81 -40.77
N LEU A 15 38.96 -22.74 -40.40
CA LEU A 15 39.58 -21.48 -39.95
C LEU A 15 41.11 -21.42 -40.13
N SER A 16 41.57 -21.13 -41.37
CA SER A 16 42.92 -20.63 -41.69
C SER A 16 43.08 -20.40 -43.20
N LEU A 17 43.72 -19.35 -43.75
CA LEU A 17 44.20 -18.03 -43.27
C LEU A 17 44.75 -17.26 -44.53
N LEU A 18 44.58 -15.93 -44.63
CA LEU A 18 45.42 -14.96 -45.44
C LEU A 18 45.40 -15.10 -47.00
N VAL A 19 45.43 -14.06 -47.88
CA VAL A 19 45.34 -12.57 -47.84
C VAL A 19 44.69 -12.06 -49.18
N PHE A 20 44.35 -10.77 -49.23
CA PHE A 20 44.21 -9.86 -50.39
C PHE A 20 42.81 -9.48 -50.93
N TRP A 21 42.80 -8.30 -51.55
CA TRP A 21 41.74 -7.30 -51.74
C TRP A 21 42.11 -6.49 -53.02
N PRO A 22 41.25 -5.65 -53.60
CA PRO A 22 39.86 -5.86 -54.03
C PRO A 22 39.66 -5.45 -55.51
N LEU A 23 38.44 -5.61 -56.08
CA LEU A 23 37.86 -4.96 -57.29
C LEU A 23 36.48 -5.62 -57.53
N GLY A 24 35.47 -5.04 -58.17
CA GLY A 24 35.28 -3.70 -58.75
C GLY A 24 33.83 -3.57 -59.27
N ALA A 25 33.27 -2.36 -59.35
CA ALA A 25 31.84 -2.14 -59.64
C ALA A 25 31.40 -2.46 -61.09
N ILE A 26 30.08 -2.67 -61.32
CA ILE A 26 29.27 -1.98 -62.36
C ILE A 26 27.76 -2.34 -62.27
N LYS A 27 26.92 -1.48 -62.88
CA LYS A 27 25.45 -1.49 -63.06
C LYS A 27 24.92 -2.80 -63.73
N ALA A 28 23.61 -3.12 -63.81
CA ALA A 28 22.46 -2.24 -64.11
C ALA A 28 21.06 -2.86 -63.80
N ASP A 29 20.03 -2.07 -64.16
CA ASP A 29 18.56 -2.25 -64.06
C ASP A 29 18.05 -3.61 -64.60
N THR A 30 16.88 -4.17 -64.22
CA THR A 30 15.53 -3.61 -64.47
C THR A 30 14.37 -4.20 -63.62
N VAL A 31 13.46 -3.30 -63.19
CA VAL A 31 11.96 -3.38 -63.18
C VAL A 31 11.33 -4.75 -63.55
N ASN A 32 10.47 -5.39 -62.72
CA ASN A 32 9.06 -5.00 -62.50
C ASN A 32 8.31 -5.80 -61.39
N GLN A 33 7.14 -5.26 -60.96
CA GLN A 33 6.02 -5.88 -60.20
C GLN A 33 6.21 -6.22 -58.68
N PRO A 34 5.13 -6.29 -57.87
CA PRO A 34 5.20 -6.08 -56.41
C PRO A 34 4.72 -7.24 -55.51
N PRO A 35 5.05 -7.23 -54.20
CA PRO A 35 4.38 -8.03 -53.18
C PRO A 35 3.63 -7.20 -52.11
N GLU A 36 2.43 -7.68 -51.78
CA GLU A 36 1.85 -7.90 -50.44
C GLU A 36 2.00 -6.85 -49.31
N SER A 37 0.84 -6.47 -48.75
CA SER A 37 0.72 -5.70 -47.51
C SER A 37 1.06 -6.56 -46.29
N ALA A 38 2.20 -6.31 -45.64
CA ALA A 38 2.52 -6.91 -44.36
C ALA A 38 1.63 -6.37 -43.23
N ASN A 39 1.13 -7.26 -42.36
CA ASN A 39 0.49 -6.86 -41.10
C ASN A 39 1.51 -6.13 -40.21
N GLN A 40 1.16 -4.94 -39.73
CA GLN A 40 1.76 -4.37 -38.52
C GLN A 40 0.72 -4.35 -37.41
N SER A 41 0.91 -5.22 -36.43
CA SER A 41 0.20 -5.20 -35.16
C SER A 41 0.66 -4.02 -34.32
N GLU A 42 -0.25 -3.12 -33.95
CA GLU A 42 0.02 -2.12 -32.91
C GLU A 42 0.22 -2.83 -31.55
N GLN A 43 1.48 -3.10 -31.18
CA GLN A 43 1.80 -3.50 -29.81
C GLN A 43 1.68 -2.30 -28.88
N ALA A 44 0.45 -2.03 -28.44
CA ALA A 44 0.17 -1.11 -27.35
C ALA A 44 0.48 -1.79 -26.01
N SER A 45 1.77 -1.96 -25.71
CA SER A 45 2.24 -2.43 -24.40
C SER A 45 1.65 -1.58 -23.28
N ALA A 46 1.27 -2.19 -22.16
CA ALA A 46 0.79 -1.47 -20.97
C ALA A 46 1.84 -0.45 -20.52
N ALA A 47 1.56 0.83 -20.77
CA ALA A 47 2.51 1.90 -20.49
C ALA A 47 2.60 2.11 -18.98
N VAL A 48 3.68 1.58 -18.38
CA VAL A 48 4.22 2.14 -17.14
C VAL A 48 4.34 3.64 -17.33
N VAL A 49 3.89 4.44 -16.36
CA VAL A 49 4.17 5.89 -16.33
C VAL A 49 5.66 6.07 -16.03
N THR A 50 6.48 5.87 -17.06
CA THR A 50 7.87 6.27 -17.09
C THR A 50 7.89 7.76 -17.36
N ASP A 51 8.10 8.52 -16.30
CA ASP A 51 8.38 9.95 -16.32
C ASP A 51 9.47 10.27 -17.36
N SER A 52 9.08 11.00 -18.42
CA SER A 52 9.77 11.03 -19.73
C SER A 52 9.76 12.43 -20.39
N SER A 53 10.18 13.44 -19.64
CA SER A 53 10.46 14.79 -20.15
C SER A 53 11.77 14.87 -20.95
N ASP A 54 11.81 14.32 -22.17
CA ASP A 54 12.95 14.52 -23.08
C ASP A 54 12.52 14.59 -24.56
N SER A 55 12.51 15.80 -25.13
CA SER A 55 12.10 16.05 -26.52
C SER A 55 12.96 17.10 -27.21
N GLY A 56 13.97 16.66 -27.96
CA GLY A 56 14.81 17.53 -28.79
C GLY A 56 14.02 18.18 -29.94
N ALA A 57 14.25 19.48 -30.18
CA ALA A 57 13.46 20.26 -31.12
C ALA A 57 13.80 19.97 -32.60
N GLY A 58 12.77 19.78 -33.44
CA GLY A 58 12.87 19.67 -34.90
C GLY A 58 11.60 20.16 -35.59
N ALA A 59 11.59 21.39 -36.09
CA ALA A 59 10.37 22.08 -36.50
C ALA A 59 10.06 22.03 -38.01
N ARG A 60 8.77 21.79 -38.35
CA ARG A 60 8.00 22.39 -39.47
C ARG A 60 6.50 22.09 -39.31
N GLY A 61 5.64 22.96 -39.87
CA GLY A 61 4.18 22.91 -39.71
C GLY A 61 3.49 21.71 -40.40
N THR A 62 2.18 21.51 -40.25
CA THR A 62 1.09 22.52 -40.26
C THR A 62 -0.11 22.14 -39.38
N PRO A 63 -0.95 23.10 -38.93
CA PRO A 63 -2.14 22.81 -38.13
C PRO A 63 -3.36 22.44 -39.00
N SER A 64 -4.16 21.46 -38.54
CA SER A 64 -5.52 21.21 -39.02
C SER A 64 -6.54 21.98 -38.18
N GLN A 65 -7.63 22.41 -38.81
CA GLN A 65 -8.71 23.18 -38.17
C GLN A 65 -9.68 22.26 -37.44
N ASP A 66 -10.20 22.72 -36.29
CA ASP A 66 -11.66 22.86 -36.07
C ASP A 66 -11.91 23.64 -34.76
N SER A 67 -12.36 24.90 -34.88
CA SER A 67 -12.65 25.80 -33.75
C SER A 67 -13.51 27.01 -34.16
N GLN A 68 -14.81 26.89 -33.92
CA GLN A 68 -15.91 27.89 -33.95
C GLN A 68 -17.19 27.10 -33.61
N ILE A 69 -18.22 27.56 -32.90
CA ILE A 69 -18.92 28.86 -32.76
C ILE A 69 -19.52 28.91 -31.33
N ALA A 70 -19.73 30.02 -30.62
CA ALA A 70 -19.16 31.37 -30.58
C ALA A 70 -19.71 32.08 -29.32
N GLU A 71 -18.99 33.07 -28.78
CA GLU A 71 -19.44 33.82 -27.60
C GLU A 71 -20.54 34.84 -27.91
N LYS A 72 -21.29 35.23 -26.86
CA LYS A 72 -22.07 36.48 -26.86
C LYS A 72 -22.14 37.07 -25.45
N ALA A 73 -21.38 38.13 -25.21
CA ALA A 73 -21.23 38.80 -23.93
C ALA A 73 -22.18 40.01 -23.76
N LEU A 74 -22.01 40.72 -22.63
CA LEU A 74 -22.65 41.97 -22.16
C LEU A 74 -23.93 41.80 -21.29
N PRO A 75 -24.11 42.65 -20.25
CA PRO A 75 -23.09 43.12 -19.31
C PRO A 75 -23.57 43.07 -17.84
N VAL A 76 -22.69 43.41 -16.89
CA VAL A 76 -23.02 43.55 -15.45
C VAL A 76 -23.48 44.98 -15.14
N SER A 77 -24.52 45.13 -14.30
CA SER A 77 -24.79 46.39 -13.58
C SER A 77 -25.55 46.14 -12.27
N ASP A 78 -24.93 46.57 -11.16
CA ASP A 78 -25.47 47.08 -9.90
C ASP A 78 -26.61 46.38 -9.13
N ALA A 79 -26.45 46.37 -7.79
CA ALA A 79 -27.46 45.95 -6.83
C ALA A 79 -28.59 47.00 -6.67
N PRO A 80 -29.68 46.64 -5.98
CA PRO A 80 -29.81 47.26 -4.65
C PRO A 80 -30.33 46.33 -3.54
N SER A 81 -30.09 46.77 -2.30
CA SER A 81 -30.81 46.34 -1.09
C SER A 81 -32.29 46.74 -1.09
N VAL A 82 -33.12 46.11 -0.24
CA VAL A 82 -33.99 46.79 0.75
C VAL A 82 -34.52 45.77 1.78
N ALA A 83 -34.96 46.26 2.94
CA ALA A 83 -35.33 45.49 4.13
C ALA A 83 -36.75 44.87 4.09
N ALA A 84 -37.12 44.19 5.18
CA ALA A 84 -38.40 43.49 5.38
C ALA A 84 -39.57 44.41 5.74
N ASN A 85 -40.81 43.88 5.66
CA ASN A 85 -41.76 43.89 6.77
C ASN A 85 -42.97 42.94 6.58
N GLU A 86 -43.39 42.37 7.71
CA GLU A 86 -44.75 42.07 8.24
C GLU A 86 -46.00 42.07 7.29
N THR A 87 -47.09 41.33 7.53
CA THR A 87 -47.72 41.01 8.85
C THR A 87 -48.73 39.84 8.78
N ALA A 88 -48.89 39.10 9.89
CA ALA A 88 -50.12 38.42 10.40
C ALA A 88 -50.76 37.24 9.59
N ALA A 89 -51.58 36.33 10.18
CA ALA A 89 -52.11 36.27 11.56
C ALA A 89 -52.45 34.83 12.07
N SER A 90 -52.11 34.54 13.33
CA SER A 90 -52.88 33.69 14.31
C SER A 90 -52.98 32.16 14.07
N THR A 91 -53.21 31.27 15.07
CA THR A 91 -53.58 31.40 16.51
C THR A 91 -52.91 30.31 17.40
N LYS A 92 -52.49 30.69 18.63
CA LYS A 92 -52.58 29.96 19.95
C LYS A 92 -52.00 28.52 20.08
N GLU A 93 -51.55 28.00 21.24
CA GLU A 93 -51.54 28.36 22.68
C GLU A 93 -50.35 27.58 23.35
N GLY A 94 -49.72 27.89 24.49
CA GLY A 94 -49.73 29.05 25.40
C GLY A 94 -48.95 28.77 26.72
N ASN A 95 -48.36 29.81 27.35
CA ASN A 95 -47.87 29.92 28.76
C ASN A 95 -46.65 29.08 29.27
N THR A 96 -45.77 29.54 30.19
CA THR A 96 -45.27 30.89 30.64
C THR A 96 -44.10 30.76 31.65
N GLY A 97 -43.22 31.77 31.76
CA GLY A 97 -42.34 32.04 32.94
C GLY A 97 -40.82 32.04 32.65
N ASN A 98 -40.15 33.15 32.32
CA ASN A 98 -39.69 34.31 33.16
C ASN A 98 -38.42 34.01 34.00
N LEU A 99 -37.47 34.91 34.33
CA LEU A 99 -36.97 36.26 33.91
C LEU A 99 -35.70 36.56 34.78
N VAL A 100 -34.71 37.45 34.52
CA VAL A 100 -34.33 38.37 33.41
C VAL A 100 -32.82 38.79 33.53
N GLU A 101 -32.24 39.36 32.46
CA GLU A 101 -31.07 40.26 32.30
C GLU A 101 -29.81 40.29 33.23
N ASP A 102 -28.65 40.06 32.59
CA ASP A 102 -27.48 40.97 32.41
C ASP A 102 -26.91 41.86 33.55
N SER A 103 -25.57 41.80 33.76
CA SER A 103 -24.64 42.96 33.66
C SER A 103 -23.19 42.71 34.13
N ALA A 104 -22.24 43.32 33.40
CA ALA A 104 -20.92 43.88 33.78
C ALA A 104 -19.91 43.13 34.73
N LYS A 105 -18.69 42.95 34.20
CA LYS A 105 -17.37 42.91 34.94
C LYS A 105 -17.03 44.31 35.53
N PRO A 106 -15.98 44.50 36.37
CA PRO A 106 -14.93 43.57 36.80
C PRO A 106 -14.63 43.54 38.33
N ALA A 107 -13.71 42.67 38.75
CA ALA A 107 -13.00 42.76 40.04
C ALA A 107 -11.51 42.37 39.86
N THR A 108 -10.63 42.78 40.76
CA THR A 108 -9.16 42.60 40.65
C THR A 108 -8.50 42.46 42.03
N ALA A 109 -7.34 41.79 42.06
CA ALA A 109 -6.27 41.85 43.07
C ALA A 109 -6.38 41.01 44.37
N GLN A 110 -5.29 40.26 44.60
CA GLN A 110 -4.66 39.89 45.89
C GLN A 110 -5.39 38.94 46.87
N ALA A 111 -4.68 38.14 47.69
CA ALA A 111 -3.30 37.61 47.61
C ALA A 111 -3.10 36.47 48.64
N ALA A 112 -2.17 35.55 48.36
CA ALA A 112 -1.53 34.70 49.37
C ALA A 112 -0.16 34.22 48.86
N GLU A 113 0.91 34.50 49.60
CA GLU A 113 2.29 34.07 49.29
C GLU A 113 2.68 32.83 50.10
N VAL A 114 3.53 31.94 49.55
CA VAL A 114 4.52 31.19 50.35
C VAL A 114 5.85 31.00 49.59
N SER A 115 6.91 31.61 50.12
CA SER A 115 8.35 31.35 49.95
C SER A 115 8.95 31.08 48.54
N SER A 116 9.79 32.03 48.13
CA SER A 116 10.79 31.92 47.05
C SER A 116 11.90 30.89 47.29
N LYS A 117 12.38 30.25 46.21
CA LYS A 117 13.81 29.90 46.07
C LYS A 117 14.26 29.75 44.60
N ALA A 118 14.19 30.84 43.84
CA ALA A 118 14.70 30.90 42.47
C ALA A 118 15.42 32.23 42.23
N ASN A 119 16.73 32.21 42.01
CA ASN A 119 17.46 33.29 41.32
C ASN A 119 18.85 32.83 40.84
N GLN A 120 18.90 31.88 39.91
CA GLN A 120 20.04 31.69 39.02
C GLN A 120 19.62 30.86 37.80
N ASP A 121 18.89 31.48 36.89
CA ASP A 121 19.04 31.17 35.48
C ASP A 121 18.81 32.46 34.68
N GLN A 122 19.78 32.83 33.84
CA GLN A 122 19.65 33.99 32.96
C GLN A 122 19.15 33.49 31.61
N GLY A 123 18.03 34.05 31.15
CA GLY A 123 17.39 33.60 29.92
C GLY A 123 18.32 33.69 28.71
N GLN A 124 18.89 32.56 28.30
CA GLN A 124 19.22 32.33 26.91
C GLN A 124 17.90 32.16 26.16
N ALA A 125 17.73 32.90 25.07
CA ALA A 125 16.73 32.51 24.08
C ALA A 125 17.15 31.15 23.52
N GLU A 126 16.24 30.17 23.49
CA GLU A 126 16.52 28.90 22.80
C GLU A 126 16.83 29.20 21.34
N THR A 127 18.02 28.81 20.88
CA THR A 127 18.41 28.98 19.49
C THR A 127 17.63 28.00 18.62
N ASP A 128 16.94 28.47 17.58
CA ASP A 128 16.19 27.62 16.63
C ASP A 128 17.05 26.56 15.89
N ALA A 129 18.38 26.71 15.98
CA ALA A 129 19.38 25.76 15.49
C ALA A 129 19.08 24.31 15.93
N PRO A 130 19.13 23.32 15.01
CA PRO A 130 18.91 21.92 15.34
C PRO A 130 19.84 21.41 16.44
N SER A 131 19.27 20.78 17.47
CA SER A 131 20.06 20.00 18.43
C SER A 131 20.80 18.87 17.70
N ALA A 132 22.03 18.59 18.14
CA ALA A 132 22.95 17.69 17.45
C ALA A 132 23.87 16.96 18.42
N SER A 133 24.42 15.82 18.02
CA SER A 133 25.48 15.15 18.77
C SER A 133 26.78 15.95 18.72
N LYS A 134 27.78 15.55 19.53
CA LYS A 134 29.11 16.13 19.44
C LYS A 134 29.74 15.86 18.05
N ARG A 135 29.61 14.62 17.56
CA ARG A 135 30.10 14.17 16.24
C ARG A 135 29.54 15.03 15.10
N VAL A 136 28.22 15.24 15.09
CA VAL A 136 27.57 16.06 14.05
C VAL A 136 28.02 17.51 14.11
N ARG A 137 28.15 18.13 15.29
CA ARG A 137 28.67 19.50 15.41
C ARG A 137 30.11 19.63 14.90
N GLU A 138 30.98 18.68 15.21
CA GLU A 138 32.37 18.69 14.73
C GLU A 138 32.42 18.54 13.20
N LEU A 139 31.62 17.63 12.62
CA LEU A 139 31.50 17.49 11.16
C LEU A 139 31.01 18.78 10.47
N VAL A 140 29.97 19.44 10.99
CA VAL A 140 29.45 20.69 10.39
C VAL A 140 30.45 21.85 10.53
N ALA A 141 31.25 21.88 11.61
CA ALA A 141 32.27 22.90 11.82
C ALA A 141 33.46 22.75 10.86
N ASP A 142 33.89 21.51 10.58
CA ASP A 142 35.02 21.19 9.70
C ASP A 142 34.69 21.37 8.20
N MET A 143 33.41 21.49 7.83
CA MET A 143 32.98 21.59 6.42
C MET A 143 33.12 22.99 5.81
N THR A 144 33.71 23.03 4.62
CA THR A 144 33.71 24.20 3.73
C THR A 144 32.30 24.54 3.24
N LEU A 145 32.11 25.78 2.76
CA LEU A 145 30.85 26.22 2.16
C LEU A 145 30.39 25.29 1.01
N ARG A 146 31.32 24.83 0.18
CA ARG A 146 31.02 23.97 -0.97
C ARG A 146 30.46 22.61 -0.54
N GLN A 147 31.10 21.98 0.45
CA GLN A 147 30.63 20.71 1.05
C GLN A 147 29.24 20.86 1.69
N LYS A 148 28.97 22.01 2.32
CA LYS A 148 27.64 22.28 2.90
C LYS A 148 26.57 22.39 1.82
N ILE A 149 26.90 22.98 0.67
CA ILE A 149 26.00 23.04 -0.48
C ILE A 149 25.81 21.65 -1.11
N THR A 150 26.87 20.86 -1.31
CA THR A 150 26.75 19.56 -2.00
C THR A 150 26.10 18.48 -1.16
N GLN A 151 26.24 18.48 0.18
CA GLN A 151 25.44 17.65 1.06
C GLN A 151 23.92 17.96 0.98
N MET A 152 23.54 19.14 0.48
CA MET A 152 22.14 19.49 0.23
C MET A 152 21.64 19.11 -1.17
N LEU A 153 22.45 18.43 -1.99
CA LEU A 153 22.06 17.97 -3.34
C LEU A 153 21.93 16.44 -3.39
N MET A 154 20.88 15.96 -4.05
CA MET A 154 20.64 14.54 -4.34
C MET A 154 20.32 14.35 -5.83
N PRO A 155 21.32 14.15 -6.71
CA PRO A 155 21.10 13.84 -8.12
C PRO A 155 20.55 12.43 -8.34
N ASP A 156 20.07 12.17 -9.56
CA ASP A 156 19.88 10.83 -10.10
C ASP A 156 20.98 10.48 -11.11
N PHE A 157 21.27 9.17 -11.22
CA PHE A 157 22.05 8.60 -12.32
C PHE A 157 21.28 7.44 -12.97
N ARG A 158 19.99 7.65 -13.29
CA ARG A 158 19.06 6.65 -13.87
C ARG A 158 19.65 6.00 -15.12
N LYS A 159 20.17 6.82 -16.04
CA LYS A 159 20.84 6.38 -17.28
C LYS A 159 22.10 7.21 -17.52
N TRP A 160 23.09 6.62 -18.20
CA TRP A 160 24.36 7.26 -18.50
C TRP A 160 24.89 6.87 -19.89
N GLN A 161 25.42 7.87 -20.62
CA GLN A 161 26.23 7.73 -21.82
C GLN A 161 27.68 8.03 -21.47
N GLN A 162 28.51 6.97 -21.42
CA GLN A 162 29.96 7.11 -21.20
C GLN A 162 30.63 7.72 -22.44
N GLU A 163 31.79 8.36 -22.25
CA GLU A 163 32.56 8.98 -23.32
C GLU A 163 32.95 7.93 -24.40
N GLY A 164 32.50 8.16 -25.64
CA GLY A 164 32.67 7.23 -26.76
C GLY A 164 31.55 6.20 -26.97
N GLN A 165 30.54 6.12 -26.10
CA GLN A 165 29.35 5.29 -26.32
C GLN A 165 28.34 5.98 -27.24
N ALA A 166 27.65 5.19 -28.07
CA ALA A 166 26.72 5.70 -29.09
C ALA A 166 25.36 6.17 -28.54
N ALA A 167 24.98 5.74 -27.33
CA ALA A 167 23.71 6.05 -26.69
C ALA A 167 23.82 5.99 -25.16
N GLN A 168 22.80 6.49 -24.46
CA GLN A 168 22.63 6.25 -23.02
C GLN A 168 22.28 4.78 -22.75
N SER A 169 22.73 4.27 -21.60
CA SER A 169 22.36 2.97 -21.06
C SER A 169 21.90 3.09 -19.61
N ASP A 170 21.05 2.18 -19.16
CA ASP A 170 20.62 2.09 -17.76
C ASP A 170 21.82 1.84 -16.85
N MET A 171 22.00 2.65 -15.79
CA MET A 171 23.16 2.50 -14.90
C MET A 171 22.91 1.38 -13.88
N THR A 172 23.09 0.14 -14.32
CA THR A 172 23.08 -1.08 -13.50
C THR A 172 24.41 -1.34 -12.79
N GLU A 173 25.51 -0.78 -13.31
CA GLU A 173 26.86 -0.86 -12.73
C GLU A 173 27.47 0.55 -12.62
N LEU A 174 28.23 0.81 -11.55
CA LEU A 174 28.88 2.10 -11.35
C LEU A 174 30.07 2.24 -12.30
N ASN A 175 29.89 3.04 -13.36
CA ASN A 175 30.97 3.36 -14.28
C ASN A 175 31.93 4.40 -13.68
N LYS A 176 33.14 4.48 -14.25
CA LYS A 176 34.22 5.34 -13.75
C LYS A 176 33.83 6.84 -13.70
N GLU A 177 33.11 7.35 -14.69
CA GLU A 177 32.77 8.78 -14.78
C GLU A 177 31.80 9.20 -13.67
N VAL A 178 30.83 8.33 -13.35
CA VAL A 178 29.89 8.55 -12.25
C VAL A 178 30.58 8.35 -10.89
N ALA A 179 31.52 7.40 -10.76
CA ALA A 179 32.35 7.26 -9.57
C ALA A 179 33.20 8.52 -9.31
N GLU A 180 33.87 9.04 -10.35
CA GLU A 180 34.62 10.31 -10.28
C GLU A 180 33.71 11.50 -9.97
N ALA A 181 32.45 11.51 -10.43
CA ALA A 181 31.48 12.56 -10.08
C ALA A 181 31.02 12.48 -8.63
N VAL A 182 30.68 11.28 -8.12
CA VAL A 182 30.27 11.06 -6.72
C VAL A 182 31.38 11.47 -5.76
N ASP A 183 32.63 11.06 -6.05
CA ASP A 183 33.82 11.46 -5.28
C ASP A 183 34.07 12.97 -5.42
N LYS A 184 34.11 13.57 -6.62
CA LYS A 184 34.34 15.02 -6.84
C LYS A 184 33.36 15.92 -6.08
N TYR A 185 32.10 15.52 -5.94
CA TYR A 185 31.06 16.41 -5.40
C TYR A 185 30.74 16.19 -3.92
N ASP A 186 31.02 15.05 -3.30
CA ASP A 186 30.55 14.72 -1.92
C ASP A 186 29.04 15.03 -1.76
N PHE A 187 28.23 14.40 -2.60
CA PHE A 187 26.78 14.62 -2.60
C PHE A 187 26.12 14.18 -1.27
N GLY A 188 24.99 14.80 -0.93
CA GLY A 188 24.18 14.38 0.21
C GLY A 188 23.68 12.94 0.07
N GLY A 189 23.32 12.58 -1.15
CA GLY A 189 22.81 11.27 -1.52
C GLY A 189 22.66 11.09 -3.02
N VAL A 190 22.07 9.97 -3.42
CA VAL A 190 21.69 9.64 -4.81
C VAL A 190 20.34 8.93 -4.77
N ILE A 191 19.42 9.30 -5.66
CA ILE A 191 18.17 8.54 -5.88
C ILE A 191 18.38 7.48 -6.99
N LEU A 192 17.88 6.27 -6.75
CA LEU A 192 17.86 5.17 -7.70
C LEU A 192 16.44 4.89 -8.22
N PHE A 193 16.35 4.49 -9.49
CA PHE A 193 15.11 4.13 -10.18
C PHE A 193 15.16 2.67 -10.67
N ALA A 194 14.07 2.19 -11.28
CA ALA A 194 13.95 0.79 -11.72
C ALA A 194 15.08 0.36 -12.70
N GLU A 195 15.57 1.29 -13.53
CA GLU A 195 16.73 1.09 -14.39
C GLU A 195 18.02 0.71 -13.63
N ASN A 196 18.15 1.15 -12.37
CA ASN A 196 19.31 0.91 -11.53
C ASN A 196 19.21 -0.37 -10.67
N VAL A 197 18.01 -0.94 -10.48
CA VAL A 197 17.75 -1.95 -9.41
C VAL A 197 17.08 -3.24 -9.91
N LYS A 198 17.54 -3.72 -11.08
CA LYS A 198 16.88 -4.82 -11.81
C LYS A 198 16.99 -6.17 -11.10
N GLY A 199 18.17 -6.48 -10.56
CA GLY A 199 18.46 -7.76 -9.88
C GLY A 199 19.07 -7.58 -8.50
N THR A 200 18.71 -8.44 -7.53
CA THR A 200 19.19 -8.40 -6.15
C THR A 200 20.72 -8.25 -6.02
N ALA A 201 21.50 -9.15 -6.63
CA ALA A 201 22.96 -9.12 -6.54
C ALA A 201 23.59 -7.89 -7.23
N GLN A 202 23.05 -7.51 -8.40
CA GLN A 202 23.46 -6.32 -9.17
C GLN A 202 23.18 -5.02 -8.38
N THR A 203 22.02 -4.94 -7.73
CA THR A 203 21.61 -3.78 -6.92
C THR A 203 22.54 -3.61 -5.71
N LEU A 204 22.84 -4.69 -5.00
CA LEU A 204 23.78 -4.66 -3.87
C LEU A 204 25.19 -4.24 -4.31
N ALA A 205 25.67 -4.73 -5.46
CA ALA A 205 26.97 -4.33 -6.00
C ALA A 205 27.00 -2.83 -6.34
N LEU A 206 25.92 -2.30 -6.93
CA LEU A 206 25.80 -0.88 -7.27
C LEU A 206 25.77 0.02 -6.03
N THR A 207 24.97 -0.31 -5.00
CA THR A 207 24.90 0.49 -3.77
C THR A 207 26.21 0.46 -2.99
N GLN A 208 26.89 -0.69 -2.92
CA GLN A 208 28.23 -0.80 -2.34
C GLN A 208 29.26 0.04 -3.11
N ALA A 209 29.24 0.01 -4.44
CA ALA A 209 30.15 0.81 -5.26
C ALA A 209 29.91 2.32 -5.06
N LEU A 210 28.64 2.76 -4.98
CA LEU A 210 28.28 4.17 -4.72
C LEU A 210 28.75 4.64 -3.33
N GLN A 211 28.56 3.83 -2.28
CA GLN A 211 29.09 4.15 -0.95
C GLN A 211 30.62 4.15 -0.94
N GLN A 212 31.28 3.21 -1.63
CA GLN A 212 32.74 3.14 -1.70
C GLN A 212 33.34 4.34 -2.47
N ALA A 213 32.64 4.89 -3.46
CA ALA A 213 33.04 6.13 -4.11
C ALA A 213 32.98 7.33 -3.14
N ALA A 214 31.85 7.55 -2.47
CA ALA A 214 31.66 8.69 -1.56
C ALA A 214 32.53 8.63 -0.28
N ILE A 215 32.78 7.43 0.26
CA ILE A 215 33.62 7.24 1.45
C ILE A 215 35.13 7.22 1.06
N GLY A 216 35.44 6.97 -0.22
CA GLY A 216 36.80 6.85 -0.74
C GLY A 216 37.62 8.15 -0.68
N ASN A 217 36.99 9.32 -0.78
CA ASN A 217 37.59 10.64 -0.58
C ASN A 217 38.89 10.88 -1.38
N GLN A 218 38.95 10.42 -2.63
CA GLN A 218 40.15 10.54 -3.47
C GLN A 218 40.37 12.01 -3.90
N ALA A 219 39.29 12.77 -4.07
CA ALA A 219 39.31 14.21 -4.30
C ALA A 219 39.61 15.07 -3.04
N ASN A 220 39.79 14.44 -1.85
CA ASN A 220 40.11 15.11 -0.58
C ASN A 220 39.15 16.27 -0.23
N ASN A 221 37.86 15.97 -0.27
CA ASN A 221 36.74 16.90 -0.25
C ASN A 221 35.53 16.36 0.53
N GLY A 222 35.51 15.11 0.97
CA GLY A 222 34.39 14.51 1.68
C GLY A 222 34.54 13.01 1.85
N LYS A 223 34.05 12.47 2.97
CA LYS A 223 34.10 11.03 3.31
C LYS A 223 32.78 10.54 3.88
N LEU A 224 31.68 11.18 3.49
CA LEU A 224 30.38 10.99 4.11
C LEU A 224 29.56 9.96 3.33
N PRO A 225 29.08 8.89 3.98
CA PRO A 225 28.20 7.92 3.33
C PRO A 225 26.94 8.60 2.75
N LEU A 226 26.50 8.13 1.59
CA LEU A 226 25.36 8.67 0.85
C LEU A 226 24.03 8.30 1.51
N LEU A 227 23.06 9.21 1.44
CA LEU A 227 21.64 8.86 1.46
C LEU A 227 21.31 8.18 0.11
N LEU A 228 21.17 6.85 0.08
CA LEU A 228 20.76 6.10 -1.10
C LEU A 228 19.24 5.91 -1.05
N ALA A 229 18.54 6.64 -1.92
CA ALA A 229 17.09 6.80 -1.92
C ALA A 229 16.38 6.08 -3.07
N ILE A 230 15.08 5.78 -2.90
CA ILE A 230 14.24 5.06 -3.87
C ILE A 230 12.75 5.31 -3.60
N ASP A 231 11.88 5.12 -4.59
CA ASP A 231 10.41 5.07 -4.41
C ASP A 231 9.90 3.62 -4.32
N GLN A 232 10.10 2.95 -3.18
CA GLN A 232 9.47 1.65 -2.92
C GLN A 232 8.21 1.87 -2.08
N GLU A 233 7.15 2.42 -2.70
CA GLU A 233 5.81 2.61 -2.08
C GLU A 233 5.03 1.28 -2.02
N GLY A 234 5.19 0.46 -3.06
CA GLY A 234 4.43 -0.77 -3.29
C GLY A 234 3.20 -0.56 -4.20
N GLY A 235 2.58 -1.67 -4.62
CA GLY A 235 1.44 -1.65 -5.54
C GLY A 235 1.84 -1.11 -6.91
N ILE A 236 1.31 0.05 -7.29
CA ILE A 236 1.61 0.63 -8.62
C ILE A 236 2.96 1.38 -8.70
N VAL A 237 3.60 1.70 -7.56
CA VAL A 237 4.92 2.34 -7.51
C VAL A 237 5.90 1.50 -6.68
N TYR A 238 6.62 0.61 -7.36
CA TYR A 238 7.83 -0.04 -6.87
C TYR A 238 8.94 0.12 -7.91
N ARG A 239 10.18 -0.14 -7.50
CA ARG A 239 11.37 -0.07 -8.37
C ARG A 239 12.15 -1.38 -8.42
N LEU A 240 12.26 -2.11 -7.30
CA LEU A 240 13.04 -3.37 -7.20
C LEU A 240 12.49 -4.43 -8.18
N GLY A 241 13.29 -4.87 -9.15
CA GLY A 241 12.85 -5.82 -10.18
C GLY A 241 12.57 -7.24 -9.66
N SER A 242 13.26 -7.64 -8.60
CA SER A 242 13.14 -8.97 -7.93
C SER A 242 12.61 -8.87 -6.49
N GLY A 243 12.12 -7.68 -6.08
CA GLY A 243 11.59 -7.45 -4.74
C GLY A 243 10.13 -7.87 -4.56
N THR A 244 9.64 -7.76 -3.33
CA THR A 244 8.22 -7.91 -3.02
C THR A 244 7.49 -6.62 -3.43
N ALA A 245 6.46 -6.73 -4.27
CA ALA A 245 5.80 -5.58 -4.90
C ALA A 245 4.72 -4.96 -4.00
N LEU A 246 4.09 -5.78 -3.15
CA LEU A 246 2.98 -5.47 -2.25
C LEU A 246 1.70 -5.01 -2.98
N PRO A 247 0.51 -5.16 -2.36
CA PRO A 247 -0.76 -4.80 -3.02
C PRO A 247 -1.03 -3.29 -3.10
N GLY A 248 -0.16 -2.43 -2.57
CA GLY A 248 -0.28 -0.97 -2.63
C GLY A 248 -1.08 -0.34 -1.49
N ASN A 249 -0.96 0.99 -1.37
CA ASN A 249 -1.50 1.74 -0.24
C ASN A 249 -3.03 1.70 -0.18
N MET A 250 -3.75 1.80 -1.31
CA MET A 250 -5.21 1.72 -1.28
C MET A 250 -5.72 0.32 -0.86
N ALA A 251 -5.01 -0.75 -1.24
CA ALA A 251 -5.32 -2.10 -0.77
C ALA A 251 -5.08 -2.25 0.74
N VAL A 252 -3.92 -1.81 1.24
CA VAL A 252 -3.64 -1.74 2.70
C VAL A 252 -4.71 -0.89 3.40
N GLY A 253 -5.13 0.21 2.77
CA GLY A 253 -6.27 1.05 3.14
C GLY A 253 -7.57 0.28 3.34
N ALA A 254 -7.91 -0.61 2.40
CA ALA A 254 -9.10 -1.43 2.45
C ALA A 254 -9.10 -2.43 3.62
N THR A 255 -7.92 -2.93 4.05
CA THR A 255 -7.81 -3.82 5.22
C THR A 255 -8.19 -3.14 6.54
N ARG A 256 -8.04 -1.80 6.62
CA ARG A 256 -8.17 -0.96 7.82
C ARG A 256 -7.19 -1.27 8.97
N ASP A 257 -6.33 -2.29 8.84
CA ASP A 257 -5.49 -2.81 9.92
C ASP A 257 -4.09 -2.16 9.93
N PRO A 258 -3.70 -1.42 11.00
CA PRO A 258 -2.35 -0.88 11.11
C PRO A 258 -1.26 -1.97 11.23
N GLU A 259 -1.55 -3.18 11.72
CA GLU A 259 -0.55 -4.24 11.80
C GLU A 259 -0.21 -4.80 10.41
N LEU A 260 -1.19 -4.95 9.51
CA LEU A 260 -0.92 -5.29 8.10
C LEU A 260 -0.15 -4.16 7.39
N ALA A 261 -0.44 -2.89 7.68
CA ALA A 261 0.36 -1.76 7.20
C ALA A 261 1.81 -1.79 7.74
N ASN A 262 1.99 -2.14 9.02
CA ASN A 262 3.32 -2.31 9.61
C ASN A 262 4.08 -3.50 9.01
N GLN A 263 3.39 -4.61 8.72
CA GLN A 263 3.96 -5.78 8.03
C GLN A 263 4.41 -5.45 6.60
N ALA A 264 3.61 -4.68 5.84
CA ALA A 264 4.03 -4.15 4.54
C ALA A 264 5.30 -3.28 4.66
N GLY A 265 5.33 -2.36 5.62
CA GLY A 265 6.52 -1.52 5.88
C GLY A 265 7.75 -2.33 6.30
N GLN A 266 7.56 -3.39 7.10
CA GLN A 266 8.63 -4.30 7.52
C GLN A 266 9.20 -5.14 6.37
N ILE A 267 8.42 -5.44 5.33
CA ILE A 267 8.93 -6.09 4.11
C ILE A 267 9.84 -5.10 3.36
N ILE A 268 9.32 -3.90 3.08
CA ILE A 268 10.04 -2.86 2.34
C ILE A 268 11.36 -2.51 3.04
N GLY A 269 11.34 -2.17 4.34
CA GLY A 269 12.54 -1.81 5.08
C GLY A 269 13.61 -2.91 5.10
N ARG A 270 13.18 -4.18 5.19
CA ARG A 270 14.08 -5.34 5.23
C ARG A 270 14.77 -5.59 3.90
N GLU A 271 14.03 -5.54 2.78
CA GLU A 271 14.59 -5.72 1.44
C GLU A 271 15.54 -4.57 1.08
N LEU A 272 15.13 -3.32 1.34
CA LEU A 272 15.97 -2.14 1.10
C LEU A 272 17.26 -2.17 1.92
N SER A 273 17.17 -2.45 3.23
CA SER A 273 18.36 -2.55 4.10
C SER A 273 19.31 -3.67 3.67
N ALA A 274 18.81 -4.80 3.17
CA ALA A 274 19.63 -5.90 2.67
C ALA A 274 20.35 -5.54 1.36
N LEU A 275 19.75 -4.66 0.56
CA LEU A 275 20.32 -4.10 -0.68
C LEU A 275 21.21 -2.86 -0.46
N GLY A 276 21.40 -2.41 0.78
CA GLY A 276 22.21 -1.21 1.09
C GLY A 276 21.52 0.14 0.78
N LEU A 277 20.24 0.12 0.39
CA LEU A 277 19.39 1.31 0.33
C LEU A 277 19.03 1.73 1.75
N ASN A 278 19.06 3.04 2.01
CA ASN A 278 18.95 3.58 3.37
C ASN A 278 17.97 4.77 3.51
N VAL A 279 17.36 5.21 2.40
CA VAL A 279 16.19 6.09 2.38
C VAL A 279 15.11 5.47 1.48
N ASN A 280 13.85 5.56 1.89
CA ASN A 280 12.70 5.29 1.05
C ASN A 280 11.77 6.52 1.01
N PHE A 281 11.38 6.93 -0.19
CA PHE A 281 10.41 8.00 -0.39
C PHE A 281 8.98 7.46 -0.33
N ALA A 282 8.66 6.90 0.84
CA ALA A 282 7.36 6.39 1.25
C ALA A 282 7.29 6.38 2.79
N PRO A 283 6.10 6.28 3.42
CA PRO A 283 4.77 6.17 2.81
C PRO A 283 4.21 7.45 2.20
N VAL A 284 3.18 7.29 1.36
CA VAL A 284 2.36 8.40 0.86
C VAL A 284 1.31 8.77 1.91
N PHE A 285 1.28 10.04 2.30
CA PHE A 285 0.36 10.63 3.29
C PHE A 285 -0.71 11.53 2.65
N ASP A 286 -0.78 11.59 1.32
CA ASP A 286 -1.88 12.22 0.59
C ASP A 286 -3.22 11.51 0.85
N THR A 287 -4.29 12.31 0.99
CA THR A 287 -5.66 11.80 1.15
C THR A 287 -6.39 11.92 -0.18
N ASN A 288 -6.68 10.81 -0.86
CA ASN A 288 -7.33 10.84 -2.18
C ASN A 288 -8.84 11.09 -2.04
N ASN A 289 -9.21 12.33 -1.73
CA ASN A 289 -10.59 12.79 -1.65
C ASN A 289 -11.21 13.07 -3.04
N ASN A 290 -10.40 13.38 -4.06
CA ASN A 290 -10.85 13.60 -5.43
C ASN A 290 -10.85 12.29 -6.26
N PRO A 291 -12.01 11.79 -6.74
CA PRO A 291 -12.07 10.58 -7.56
C PRO A 291 -11.36 10.69 -8.92
N GLN A 292 -11.25 11.90 -9.47
CA GLN A 292 -10.61 12.16 -10.77
C GLN A 292 -9.09 12.34 -10.67
N ASN A 293 -8.50 12.31 -9.46
CA ASN A 293 -7.07 12.55 -9.26
C ASN A 293 -6.23 11.65 -10.19
N PRO A 294 -5.34 12.23 -11.03
CA PRO A 294 -4.58 11.47 -12.02
C PRO A 294 -3.37 10.73 -11.44
N VAL A 295 -2.74 11.28 -10.39
CA VAL A 295 -1.35 10.99 -9.98
C VAL A 295 -1.22 10.27 -8.63
N ILE A 296 -2.21 10.39 -7.75
CA ILE A 296 -2.26 9.68 -6.46
C ILE A 296 -3.09 8.39 -6.60
N GLY A 297 -4.42 8.48 -6.62
CA GLY A 297 -5.30 7.31 -6.76
C GLY A 297 -4.94 6.18 -5.80
N LEU A 298 -4.54 5.02 -6.37
CA LEU A 298 -4.14 3.81 -5.64
C LEU A 298 -2.93 3.99 -4.69
N ARG A 299 -2.16 5.09 -4.85
CA ARG A 299 -1.02 5.44 -3.98
C ARG A 299 -1.45 6.02 -2.63
N SER A 300 -2.69 6.49 -2.48
CA SER A 300 -3.22 6.90 -1.16
C SER A 300 -3.85 5.71 -0.42
N PHE A 301 -3.77 5.72 0.91
CA PHE A 301 -4.48 4.75 1.74
C PHE A 301 -6.01 4.97 1.77
N SER A 302 -6.51 6.21 1.61
CA SER A 302 -7.94 6.50 1.84
C SER A 302 -8.35 7.92 1.41
N SER A 303 -9.66 8.14 1.26
CA SER A 303 -10.25 9.49 1.24
C SER A 303 -10.53 10.06 2.64
N ASP A 304 -10.28 9.32 3.72
CA ASP A 304 -10.34 9.80 5.11
C ASP A 304 -8.92 10.06 5.64
N PRO A 305 -8.56 11.32 5.98
CA PRO A 305 -7.22 11.66 6.44
C PRO A 305 -6.84 10.97 7.75
N LYS A 306 -7.80 10.55 8.59
CA LYS A 306 -7.53 9.81 9.83
C LYS A 306 -7.10 8.37 9.56
N VAL A 307 -7.56 7.80 8.45
CA VAL A 307 -7.14 6.46 7.98
C VAL A 307 -5.76 6.53 7.34
N VAL A 308 -5.50 7.55 6.51
CA VAL A 308 -4.17 7.83 5.96
C VAL A 308 -3.15 8.06 7.08
N ALA A 309 -3.47 8.91 8.06
CA ALA A 309 -2.66 9.13 9.25
C ALA A 309 -2.34 7.81 9.99
N ARG A 310 -3.35 6.97 10.25
CA ARG A 310 -3.20 5.72 11.01
C ARG A 310 -2.33 4.69 10.28
N LEU A 311 -2.62 4.43 8.99
CA LEU A 311 -1.97 3.36 8.23
C LEU A 311 -0.62 3.79 7.67
N GLY A 312 -0.49 5.04 7.21
CA GLY A 312 0.78 5.64 6.83
C GLY A 312 1.77 5.64 7.99
N THR A 313 1.36 6.07 9.19
CA THR A 313 2.20 5.98 10.41
C THR A 313 2.66 4.54 10.66
N ALA A 314 1.75 3.57 10.60
CA ALA A 314 2.09 2.18 10.91
C ALA A 314 3.05 1.59 9.89
N MET A 315 2.89 1.88 8.58
CA MET A 315 3.87 1.49 7.56
C MET A 315 5.23 2.20 7.75
N MET A 316 5.21 3.49 8.09
CA MET A 316 6.39 4.31 8.37
C MET A 316 7.23 3.70 9.51
N GLU A 317 6.60 3.39 10.65
CA GLU A 317 7.21 2.68 11.77
C GLU A 317 7.71 1.27 11.37
N GLY A 318 7.07 0.62 10.40
CA GLY A 318 7.47 -0.67 9.85
C GLY A 318 8.78 -0.61 9.07
N ILE A 319 8.96 0.41 8.22
CA ILE A 319 10.19 0.65 7.44
C ILE A 319 11.34 1.04 8.38
N GLN A 320 11.09 1.98 9.30
CA GLN A 320 12.09 2.52 10.23
C GLN A 320 12.72 1.47 11.16
N LYS A 321 12.05 0.33 11.41
CA LYS A 321 12.60 -0.82 12.17
C LYS A 321 13.89 -1.39 11.56
N TYR A 322 14.11 -1.20 10.26
CA TYR A 322 15.28 -1.72 9.52
C TYR A 322 16.32 -0.63 9.21
N ASN A 323 16.33 0.47 9.98
CA ASN A 323 17.23 1.62 9.81
C ASN A 323 17.14 2.33 8.45
N VAL A 324 16.10 2.04 7.65
CA VAL A 324 15.78 2.81 6.44
C VAL A 324 15.02 4.08 6.85
N ALA A 325 15.50 5.24 6.41
CA ALA A 325 14.81 6.51 6.58
C ALA A 325 13.56 6.58 5.69
N VAL A 326 12.59 7.40 6.10
CA VAL A 326 11.27 7.51 5.45
C VAL A 326 10.94 8.96 5.13
N ALA A 327 10.41 9.23 3.94
CA ALA A 327 9.79 10.51 3.60
C ALA A 327 8.26 10.39 3.54
N ALA A 328 7.58 11.14 4.41
CA ALA A 328 6.14 11.36 4.26
C ALA A 328 5.91 12.32 3.07
N LYS A 329 5.11 11.92 2.09
CA LYS A 329 4.91 12.67 0.83
C LYS A 329 3.45 12.72 0.35
N HIS A 330 3.01 13.73 -0.40
CA HIS A 330 3.76 14.87 -0.96
C HIS A 330 3.20 16.18 -0.35
N PHE A 331 3.95 16.80 0.57
CA PHE A 331 3.49 17.90 1.43
C PHE A 331 3.29 19.22 0.65
N PRO A 332 2.20 19.99 0.88
CA PRO A 332 1.22 19.84 1.95
C PRO A 332 0.05 18.89 1.66
N GLY A 333 -0.11 18.40 0.43
CA GLY A 333 -1.04 17.33 0.09
C GLY A 333 -1.48 17.34 -1.37
N HIS A 334 -1.16 16.28 -2.12
CA HIS A 334 -1.42 16.14 -3.56
C HIS A 334 -2.75 15.41 -3.88
N GLY A 335 -3.51 15.00 -2.86
CA GLY A 335 -4.67 14.12 -2.99
C GLY A 335 -5.92 14.72 -3.68
N ASP A 336 -6.02 16.05 -3.75
CA ASP A 336 -7.19 16.75 -4.31
C ASP A 336 -7.00 17.27 -5.74
N THR A 337 -5.77 17.22 -6.28
CA THR A 337 -5.42 17.85 -7.56
C THR A 337 -6.05 17.16 -8.77
N ALA A 338 -6.59 17.95 -9.71
CA ALA A 338 -7.04 17.48 -11.03
C ALA A 338 -5.94 17.53 -12.13
N VAL A 339 -4.77 18.10 -11.82
CA VAL A 339 -3.61 18.24 -12.73
C VAL A 339 -2.44 17.44 -12.16
N ASP A 340 -1.66 16.80 -13.02
CA ASP A 340 -0.44 16.08 -12.66
C ASP A 340 0.79 17.00 -12.75
N SER A 341 1.54 17.12 -11.64
CA SER A 341 2.76 17.92 -11.52
C SER A 341 3.91 17.51 -12.45
N HIS A 342 3.88 16.30 -13.01
CA HIS A 342 4.83 15.86 -14.04
C HIS A 342 4.56 16.49 -15.41
N THR A 343 3.38 17.09 -15.63
CA THR A 343 2.92 17.59 -16.95
C THR A 343 2.40 19.03 -16.95
N GLY A 344 2.23 19.64 -15.77
CA GLY A 344 1.75 21.00 -15.58
C GLY A 344 1.97 21.45 -14.13
N LEU A 345 1.49 22.64 -13.76
CA LEU A 345 1.60 23.18 -12.40
C LEU A 345 0.23 23.19 -11.71
N PRO A 346 -0.06 22.27 -10.77
CA PRO A 346 -1.36 22.24 -10.08
C PRO A 346 -1.56 23.43 -9.15
N LEU A 347 -2.82 23.71 -8.82
CA LEU A 347 -3.24 24.76 -7.88
C LEU A 347 -4.36 24.21 -6.98
N VAL A 348 -4.32 24.55 -5.69
CA VAL A 348 -5.34 24.20 -4.70
C VAL A 348 -5.73 25.45 -3.92
N ASP A 349 -6.92 25.99 -4.22
CA ASP A 349 -7.44 27.22 -3.64
C ASP A 349 -8.18 26.93 -2.31
N LYS A 350 -7.43 26.59 -1.26
CA LYS A 350 -7.95 26.26 0.07
C LYS A 350 -7.27 27.09 1.16
N SER A 351 -8.04 27.57 2.12
CA SER A 351 -7.52 28.25 3.29
C SER A 351 -6.72 27.30 4.19
N TYR A 352 -5.85 27.86 5.04
CA TYR A 352 -5.08 27.06 6.00
C TYR A 352 -5.95 26.18 6.90
N ALA A 353 -7.15 26.64 7.29
CA ALA A 353 -8.06 25.88 8.15
C ALA A 353 -8.68 24.65 7.46
N GLU A 354 -8.92 24.74 6.15
CA GLU A 354 -9.40 23.61 5.34
C GLU A 354 -8.29 22.57 5.15
N LEU A 355 -7.07 23.02 4.84
CA LEU A 355 -5.90 22.14 4.77
C LEU A 355 -5.57 21.49 6.13
N GLU A 356 -5.71 22.21 7.25
CA GLU A 356 -5.48 21.67 8.60
C GLU A 356 -6.53 20.60 8.98
N ALA A 357 -7.75 20.69 8.44
CA ALA A 357 -8.80 19.69 8.66
C ALA A 357 -8.66 18.43 7.76
N LEU A 358 -7.99 18.54 6.61
CA LEU A 358 -7.90 17.50 5.59
C LEU A 358 -6.45 17.15 5.20
N GLU A 359 -5.82 17.92 4.29
CA GLU A 359 -4.55 17.57 3.67
C GLU A 359 -3.37 17.48 4.65
N LEU A 360 -3.27 18.38 5.63
CA LEU A 360 -2.15 18.48 6.56
C LEU A 360 -2.25 17.50 7.74
N LEU A 361 -3.44 16.99 8.05
CA LEU A 361 -3.69 16.12 9.21
C LEU A 361 -2.82 14.85 9.20
N PRO A 362 -2.68 14.11 8.07
CA PRO A 362 -1.79 12.95 7.99
C PRO A 362 -0.31 13.31 8.18
N PHE A 363 0.15 14.42 7.59
CA PHE A 363 1.55 14.87 7.74
C PHE A 363 1.87 15.30 9.18
N LYS A 364 0.94 15.97 9.87
CA LYS A 364 1.11 16.32 11.28
C LYS A 364 1.21 15.07 12.15
N ALA A 365 0.40 14.04 11.87
CA ALA A 365 0.52 12.75 12.55
C ALA A 365 1.86 12.04 12.29
N ALA A 366 2.38 12.09 11.06
CA ALA A 366 3.71 11.57 10.71
C ALA A 366 4.83 12.30 11.46
N ILE A 367 4.76 13.63 11.54
CA ILE A 367 5.68 14.49 12.29
C ILE A 367 5.68 14.14 13.79
N ASP A 368 4.50 14.04 14.40
CA ASP A 368 4.33 13.65 15.81
C ASP A 368 4.78 12.21 16.09
N LYS A 369 4.95 11.41 15.03
CA LYS A 369 5.46 10.04 15.05
C LYS A 369 6.91 9.90 14.58
N ASN A 370 7.66 11.01 14.51
CA ASN A 370 9.09 11.04 14.21
C ASN A 370 9.45 10.55 12.80
N ALA A 371 8.65 10.95 11.80
CA ALA A 371 9.07 10.94 10.39
C ALA A 371 10.50 11.48 10.24
N ASP A 372 11.31 10.81 9.45
CA ASP A 372 12.72 11.18 9.24
C ASP A 372 12.87 12.33 8.25
N MET A 373 12.04 12.27 7.19
CA MET A 373 12.00 13.22 6.10
C MET A 373 10.54 13.62 5.80
N LEU A 374 10.37 14.82 5.28
CA LEU A 374 9.12 15.32 4.71
C LEU A 374 9.42 15.75 3.27
N MET A 375 8.76 15.13 2.30
CA MET A 375 8.92 15.47 0.88
C MET A 375 7.81 16.43 0.46
N THR A 376 8.18 17.53 -0.19
CA THR A 376 7.22 18.56 -0.66
C THR A 376 6.49 18.13 -1.94
N ALA A 377 5.54 18.94 -2.42
CA ALA A 377 4.91 18.85 -3.73
C ALA A 377 5.01 20.18 -4.49
N HIS A 378 5.11 20.12 -5.82
CA HIS A 378 5.19 21.30 -6.68
C HIS A 378 3.78 21.85 -7.03
N ILE A 379 3.06 22.37 -6.02
CA ILE A 379 1.64 22.81 -6.13
C ILE A 379 1.49 24.25 -5.61
N GLN A 380 0.67 25.07 -6.26
CA GLN A 380 0.32 26.44 -5.84
C GLN A 380 -0.79 26.46 -4.78
N TYR A 381 -0.65 27.29 -3.73
CA TYR A 381 -1.65 27.47 -2.66
C TYR A 381 -1.92 28.96 -2.38
N PRO A 382 -2.69 29.67 -3.23
CA PRO A 382 -2.82 31.14 -3.24
C PRO A 382 -3.42 31.77 -1.97
N GLN A 383 -4.11 30.99 -1.13
CA GLN A 383 -4.64 31.46 0.16
C GLN A 383 -3.56 31.56 1.26
N ILE A 384 -2.43 30.88 1.06
CA ILE A 384 -1.29 30.84 1.99
C ILE A 384 -0.13 31.60 1.36
N GLU A 385 0.43 31.06 0.27
CA GLU A 385 1.50 31.69 -0.48
C GLU A 385 0.90 32.69 -1.47
N LYS A 386 1.30 33.96 -1.36
CA LYS A 386 0.74 35.09 -2.11
C LYS A 386 1.76 35.77 -3.01
N ASP A 387 3.04 35.47 -2.83
CA ASP A 387 4.07 35.93 -3.75
C ASP A 387 3.96 35.17 -5.08
N SER A 388 4.29 35.90 -6.14
CA SER A 388 4.07 35.46 -7.52
C SER A 388 5.25 35.83 -8.40
N ILE A 389 5.52 35.00 -9.41
CA ILE A 389 6.62 35.16 -10.37
C ILE A 389 6.11 35.05 -11.80
N ILE A 390 6.89 35.52 -12.77
CA ILE A 390 6.60 35.38 -14.19
C ILE A 390 7.14 34.03 -14.68
N SER A 391 6.25 33.16 -15.16
CA SER A 391 6.62 31.86 -15.74
C SER A 391 7.59 32.04 -16.91
N LYS A 392 8.70 31.32 -16.90
CA LYS A 392 9.65 31.26 -18.02
C LYS A 392 9.12 30.47 -19.22
N GLN A 393 8.03 29.72 -19.07
CA GLN A 393 7.36 29.02 -20.16
C GLN A 393 6.33 29.90 -20.86
N THR A 394 5.42 30.54 -20.11
CA THR A 394 4.24 31.23 -20.68
C THR A 394 4.33 32.74 -20.65
N GLY A 395 5.19 33.33 -19.81
CA GLY A 395 5.22 34.77 -19.54
C GLY A 395 4.08 35.27 -18.66
N GLU A 396 3.24 34.37 -18.13
CA GLU A 396 2.12 34.70 -17.24
C GLU A 396 2.57 34.78 -15.78
N THR A 397 1.77 35.43 -14.95
CA THR A 397 1.99 35.48 -13.49
C THR A 397 1.45 34.21 -12.83
N ILE A 398 2.30 33.49 -12.11
CA ILE A 398 1.96 32.28 -11.35
C ILE A 398 2.35 32.46 -9.87
N TYR A 399 1.67 31.77 -8.96
CA TYR A 399 2.03 31.76 -7.55
C TYR A 399 3.27 30.89 -7.31
N ILE A 400 4.03 31.18 -6.25
CA ILE A 400 5.17 30.35 -5.86
C ILE A 400 4.67 28.94 -5.41
N PRO A 401 5.18 27.83 -5.97
CA PRO A 401 4.80 26.48 -5.56
C PRO A 401 5.31 26.15 -4.15
N ALA A 402 4.60 25.26 -3.44
CA ALA A 402 4.87 24.93 -2.04
C ALA A 402 6.34 24.55 -1.72
N THR A 403 7.04 23.83 -2.60
CA THR A 403 8.49 23.55 -2.46
C THR A 403 9.35 24.80 -2.32
N LEU A 404 8.97 25.91 -2.97
CA LEU A 404 9.74 27.14 -3.10
C LEU A 404 9.24 28.26 -2.15
N SER A 405 8.15 28.03 -1.42
CA SER A 405 7.50 28.99 -0.51
C SER A 405 8.07 28.92 0.90
N ASP A 406 8.59 30.03 1.43
CA ASP A 406 9.04 30.08 2.84
C ASP A 406 7.87 30.21 3.83
N ASP A 407 6.72 30.79 3.42
CA ASP A 407 5.49 30.76 4.21
C ASP A 407 4.96 29.32 4.42
N ILE A 408 5.09 28.43 3.42
CA ILE A 408 4.69 27.03 3.54
C ILE A 408 5.78 26.20 4.26
N ILE A 409 7.03 26.24 3.80
CA ILE A 409 8.09 25.38 4.36
C ILE A 409 8.60 25.91 5.70
N THR A 410 8.95 27.20 5.80
CA THR A 410 9.40 27.77 7.07
C THR A 410 8.22 28.17 7.98
N GLY A 411 7.15 28.74 7.45
CA GLY A 411 5.95 29.12 8.22
C GLY A 411 5.17 27.93 8.78
N ILE A 412 4.78 26.96 7.94
CA ILE A 412 4.02 25.79 8.41
C ILE A 412 4.95 24.72 8.99
N VAL A 413 5.89 24.19 8.20
CA VAL A 413 6.66 23.00 8.62
C VAL A 413 7.62 23.32 9.77
N ARG A 414 8.46 24.37 9.65
CA ARG A 414 9.45 24.70 10.69
C ARG A 414 8.84 25.38 11.92
N LYS A 415 8.03 26.43 11.73
CA LYS A 415 7.46 27.21 12.82
C LYS A 415 6.19 26.58 13.40
N LYS A 416 5.09 26.48 12.63
CA LYS A 416 3.78 26.03 13.17
C LYS A 416 3.74 24.55 13.58
N PHE A 417 4.46 23.67 12.89
CA PHE A 417 4.58 22.24 13.22
C PHE A 417 5.85 21.88 14.01
N GLY A 418 6.80 22.81 14.17
CA GLY A 418 8.03 22.60 14.93
C GLY A 418 9.00 21.56 14.33
N TYR A 419 8.83 21.15 13.07
CA TYR A 419 9.48 19.95 12.55
C TYR A 419 11.01 20.10 12.38
N LYS A 420 11.74 19.29 13.14
CA LYS A 420 13.21 19.29 13.19
C LYS A 420 13.88 18.23 12.31
N GLY A 421 13.12 17.35 11.64
CA GLY A 421 13.64 16.38 10.66
C GLY A 421 13.99 17.02 9.32
N VAL A 422 14.38 16.20 8.34
CA VAL A 422 14.83 16.69 7.02
C VAL A 422 13.63 17.07 6.14
N VAL A 423 13.71 18.19 5.43
CA VAL A 423 12.78 18.51 4.32
C VAL A 423 13.49 18.27 3.00
N VAL A 424 12.87 17.53 2.08
CA VAL A 424 13.38 17.23 0.74
C VAL A 424 12.39 17.74 -0.32
N SER A 425 12.88 18.24 -1.45
CA SER A 425 12.00 18.60 -2.56
C SER A 425 11.42 17.35 -3.23
N ASP A 426 10.36 17.51 -4.01
CA ASP A 426 10.09 16.56 -5.10
C ASP A 426 11.14 16.74 -6.21
N ALA A 427 11.10 15.94 -7.26
CA ALA A 427 12.09 15.98 -8.34
C ALA A 427 12.05 17.31 -9.12
N MET A 428 13.09 18.15 -8.97
CA MET A 428 13.11 19.51 -9.52
C MET A 428 13.12 19.57 -11.06
N GLY A 429 13.34 18.44 -11.74
CA GLY A 429 13.20 18.28 -13.19
C GLY A 429 11.76 18.17 -13.70
N MET A 430 10.76 18.04 -12.82
CA MET A 430 9.34 17.94 -13.20
C MET A 430 8.84 19.24 -13.84
N ASP A 431 7.94 19.14 -14.81
CA ASP A 431 7.39 20.26 -15.59
C ASP A 431 6.91 21.45 -14.74
N ALA A 432 6.25 21.17 -13.60
CA ALA A 432 5.80 22.18 -12.64
C ALA A 432 6.90 23.18 -12.24
N ILE A 433 8.15 22.75 -12.15
CA ILE A 433 9.32 23.59 -11.84
C ILE A 433 10.15 23.87 -13.08
N ALA A 434 10.61 22.83 -13.79
CA ALA A 434 11.66 22.92 -14.81
C ALA A 434 11.29 23.78 -16.03
N LYS A 435 10.00 23.97 -16.32
CA LYS A 435 9.53 24.87 -17.38
C LYS A 435 9.28 26.30 -16.88
N ASN A 436 8.90 26.46 -15.62
CA ASN A 436 8.52 27.75 -15.03
C ASN A 436 9.70 28.55 -14.45
N PHE A 437 10.71 27.84 -13.93
CA PHE A 437 11.88 28.38 -13.23
C PHE A 437 13.20 27.94 -13.91
N GLY A 438 14.32 28.58 -13.58
CA GLY A 438 15.65 28.08 -13.97
C GLY A 438 16.24 27.13 -12.92
N GLU A 439 16.99 26.11 -13.32
CA GLU A 439 17.56 25.08 -12.40
C GLU A 439 18.22 25.69 -11.15
N SER A 440 19.22 26.58 -11.32
CA SER A 440 19.91 27.23 -10.21
C SER A 440 19.01 28.14 -9.37
N GLU A 441 18.03 28.79 -9.99
CA GLU A 441 17.09 29.71 -9.34
C GLU A 441 16.10 28.94 -8.46
N ALA A 442 15.52 27.86 -8.99
CA ALA A 442 14.64 26.97 -8.23
C ALA A 442 15.39 26.29 -7.07
N ALA A 443 16.65 25.87 -7.28
CA ALA A 443 17.49 25.34 -6.20
C ALA A 443 17.76 26.40 -5.11
N ILE A 444 18.09 27.64 -5.48
CA ILE A 444 18.26 28.76 -4.53
C ILE A 444 16.95 29.05 -3.78
N MET A 445 15.80 29.07 -4.47
CA MET A 445 14.49 29.30 -3.85
C MET A 445 14.13 28.19 -2.85
N ALA A 446 14.34 26.91 -3.19
CA ALA A 446 14.11 25.79 -2.27
C ALA A 446 15.02 25.85 -1.02
N ILE A 447 16.30 26.19 -1.20
CA ILE A 447 17.22 26.37 -0.07
C ILE A 447 16.77 27.52 0.83
N LYS A 448 16.34 28.65 0.25
CA LYS A 448 15.77 29.78 1.00
C LYS A 448 14.47 29.41 1.72
N SER A 449 13.57 28.66 1.08
CA SER A 449 12.24 28.34 1.63
C SER A 449 12.29 27.52 2.92
N GLY A 450 13.29 26.63 3.03
CA GLY A 450 13.48 25.76 4.20
C GLY A 450 13.74 24.29 3.86
N VAL A 451 13.85 23.94 2.58
CA VAL A 451 14.23 22.60 2.09
C VAL A 451 15.70 22.34 2.44
N ASP A 452 15.99 21.19 3.05
CA ASP A 452 17.35 20.78 3.38
C ASP A 452 18.01 20.01 2.22
N VAL A 453 17.26 19.23 1.43
CA VAL A 453 17.78 18.45 0.30
C VAL A 453 17.02 18.77 -0.99
N VAL A 454 17.75 19.23 -2.01
CA VAL A 454 17.24 19.46 -3.36
C VAL A 454 17.41 18.17 -4.17
N LEU A 455 16.28 17.54 -4.50
CA LEU A 455 16.20 16.29 -5.26
C LEU A 455 16.21 16.54 -6.77
N MET A 456 17.07 15.83 -7.50
CA MET A 456 17.22 15.91 -8.96
C MET A 456 17.34 17.37 -9.47
N PRO A 457 18.33 18.15 -8.99
CA PRO A 457 18.46 19.59 -9.29
C PRO A 457 18.75 19.92 -10.78
N THR A 458 19.11 18.92 -11.58
CA THR A 458 19.38 18.99 -13.03
C THR A 458 19.37 17.57 -13.59
N VAL A 459 19.04 17.42 -14.87
CA VAL A 459 19.16 16.14 -15.59
C VAL A 459 20.63 15.85 -15.91
N LEU A 460 21.14 14.69 -15.47
CA LEU A 460 22.51 14.21 -15.68
C LEU A 460 22.53 12.88 -16.46
N ARG A 461 22.95 12.89 -17.73
CA ARG A 461 22.99 11.67 -18.57
C ARG A 461 24.35 11.43 -19.20
N SER A 462 25.30 12.35 -19.03
CA SER A 462 26.64 12.31 -19.61
C SER A 462 27.64 13.10 -18.76
N LYS A 463 28.93 12.82 -18.95
CA LYS A 463 30.04 13.57 -18.35
C LYS A 463 30.00 15.08 -18.63
N SER A 464 29.45 15.48 -19.79
CA SER A 464 29.22 16.89 -20.16
C SER A 464 28.13 17.58 -19.31
N ASP A 465 27.12 16.85 -18.83
CA ASP A 465 26.05 17.42 -17.99
C ASP A 465 26.55 17.85 -16.60
N LEU A 466 27.69 17.31 -16.14
CA LEU A 466 28.28 17.64 -14.84
C LEU A 466 28.61 19.15 -14.71
N ALA A 467 28.77 19.87 -15.82
CA ALA A 467 28.93 21.33 -15.83
C ALA A 467 27.68 22.08 -15.32
N LYS A 468 26.48 21.47 -15.40
CA LYS A 468 25.24 22.02 -14.82
C LYS A 468 25.31 22.01 -13.29
N ILE A 469 25.81 20.92 -12.69
CA ILE A 469 26.05 20.83 -11.23
C ILE A 469 27.11 21.84 -10.79
N ASP A 470 28.25 21.94 -11.51
CA ASP A 470 29.25 22.98 -11.22
C ASP A 470 28.62 24.39 -11.25
N LYS A 471 27.76 24.69 -12.23
CA LYS A 471 27.02 25.95 -12.29
C LYS A 471 26.08 26.15 -11.10
N ILE A 472 25.22 25.18 -10.78
CA ILE A 472 24.25 25.27 -9.68
C ILE A 472 24.98 25.52 -8.35
N ILE A 473 26.07 24.79 -8.07
CA ILE A 473 26.91 25.00 -6.87
C ILE A 473 27.48 26.42 -6.86
N ASN A 474 28.08 26.87 -7.96
CA ASN A 474 28.68 28.22 -8.06
C ASN A 474 27.64 29.35 -7.92
N ASP A 475 26.41 29.15 -8.41
CA ASP A 475 25.33 30.14 -8.27
C ASP A 475 24.80 30.20 -6.82
N ILE A 476 24.73 29.06 -6.12
CA ILE A 476 24.38 29.01 -4.68
C ILE A 476 25.50 29.64 -3.84
N GLU A 477 26.78 29.37 -4.13
CA GLU A 477 27.90 30.06 -3.48
C GLU A 477 27.84 31.58 -3.65
N GLN A 478 27.47 32.07 -4.84
CA GLN A 478 27.25 33.50 -5.08
C GLN A 478 26.03 34.04 -4.31
N ALA A 479 24.94 33.26 -4.21
CA ALA A 479 23.77 33.65 -3.41
C ALA A 479 24.13 33.81 -1.92
N VAL A 480 24.99 32.93 -1.39
CA VAL A 480 25.54 33.05 -0.03
C VAL A 480 26.45 34.28 0.09
N GLN A 481 27.33 34.53 -0.89
CA GLN A 481 28.22 35.70 -0.89
C GLN A 481 27.46 37.04 -0.97
N ARG A 482 26.30 37.09 -1.62
CA ARG A 482 25.39 38.25 -1.64
C ARG A 482 24.55 38.41 -0.37
N GLY A 483 24.46 37.37 0.46
CA GLY A 483 23.57 37.32 1.63
C GLY A 483 22.13 36.87 1.33
N ASP A 484 21.83 36.42 0.10
CA ASP A 484 20.51 35.86 -0.26
C ASP A 484 20.19 34.58 0.52
N ILE A 485 21.23 33.85 0.94
CA ILE A 485 21.19 32.69 1.83
C ILE A 485 22.26 32.91 2.93
N PRO A 486 21.91 33.06 4.21
CA PRO A 486 22.91 33.16 5.27
C PRO A 486 23.58 31.80 5.51
N VAL A 487 24.87 31.77 5.85
CA VAL A 487 25.62 30.50 6.07
C VAL A 487 24.95 29.60 7.12
N SER A 488 24.37 30.20 8.17
CA SER A 488 23.63 29.47 9.21
C SER A 488 22.46 28.64 8.66
N ARG A 489 21.80 29.11 7.59
CA ARG A 489 20.70 28.38 6.93
C ARG A 489 21.20 27.06 6.32
N LEU A 490 22.45 27.03 5.82
CA LEU A 490 23.11 25.82 5.34
C LEU A 490 23.58 24.94 6.51
N ASP A 491 24.19 25.54 7.54
CA ASP A 491 24.63 24.82 8.75
C ASP A 491 23.46 24.05 9.39
N GLU A 492 22.27 24.66 9.47
CA GLU A 492 21.05 24.01 9.92
C GLU A 492 20.66 22.79 9.06
N SER A 493 20.62 22.94 7.73
CA SER A 493 20.27 21.84 6.81
C SER A 493 21.23 20.67 6.96
N VAL A 494 22.53 20.95 6.90
CA VAL A 494 23.58 19.92 6.98
C VAL A 494 23.58 19.28 8.37
N THR A 495 23.27 20.02 9.43
CA THR A 495 23.03 19.44 10.76
C THR A 495 21.85 18.47 10.76
N ARG A 496 20.71 18.80 10.13
CA ARG A 496 19.56 17.88 10.01
C ARG A 496 19.91 16.63 9.19
N ILE A 497 20.63 16.79 8.09
CA ILE A 497 21.06 15.69 7.21
C ILE A 497 22.04 14.76 7.92
N LEU A 498 23.04 15.31 8.62
CA LEU A 498 24.01 14.52 9.38
C LEU A 498 23.39 13.88 10.63
N ASN A 499 22.46 14.56 11.32
CA ASN A 499 21.64 13.95 12.37
C ASN A 499 20.81 12.78 11.84
N LEU A 500 20.25 12.86 10.63
CA LEU A 500 19.54 11.74 10.00
C LEU A 500 20.50 10.60 9.66
N LYS A 501 21.66 10.91 9.06
CA LYS A 501 22.70 9.91 8.77
C LYS A 501 23.20 9.22 10.06
N GLU A 502 23.25 9.93 11.20
CA GLU A 502 23.60 9.33 12.50
C GLU A 502 22.44 8.50 13.08
N LYS A 503 21.22 9.05 13.13
CA LYS A 503 19.99 8.38 13.64
C LYS A 503 19.71 7.02 12.98
N ARG A 504 20.12 6.86 11.72
CA ARG A 504 19.90 5.65 10.91
C ARG A 504 21.18 4.81 10.71
N GLY A 505 22.27 5.10 11.42
CA GLY A 505 23.53 4.35 11.33
C GLY A 505 24.25 4.47 9.98
N ILE A 506 23.84 5.41 9.13
CA ILE A 506 24.40 5.64 7.79
C ILE A 506 25.83 6.20 7.90
N LEU A 507 26.13 7.04 8.91
CA LEU A 507 27.50 7.50 9.18
C LEU A 507 28.46 6.37 9.62
N ASP A 508 27.94 5.19 9.96
CA ASP A 508 28.67 4.02 10.44
C ASP A 508 28.49 2.82 9.47
N PHE A 509 28.39 3.13 8.17
CA PHE A 509 28.20 2.14 7.10
C PHE A 509 29.31 1.08 7.08
N ASP A 510 28.95 -0.16 7.43
CA ASP A 510 29.77 -1.34 7.25
C ASP A 510 29.32 -2.16 6.02
N PRO A 511 30.15 -2.33 4.98
CA PRO A 511 29.83 -3.19 3.85
C PRO A 511 29.84 -4.68 4.20
N SER A 512 30.58 -5.11 5.22
CA SER A 512 30.73 -6.52 5.60
C SER A 512 29.44 -7.15 6.16
N GLU A 513 28.55 -6.33 6.71
CA GLU A 513 27.21 -6.77 7.12
C GLU A 513 26.32 -7.18 5.93
N ARG A 514 26.59 -6.64 4.74
CA ARG A 514 25.69 -6.67 3.56
C ARG A 514 26.25 -7.61 2.50
N THR A 515 26.07 -8.92 2.70
CA THR A 515 26.56 -9.95 1.76
C THR A 515 25.49 -10.35 0.74
N GLN A 516 25.92 -10.72 -0.47
CA GLN A 516 25.04 -11.19 -1.56
C GLN A 516 24.08 -12.29 -1.09
N ALA A 517 24.59 -13.31 -0.40
CA ALA A 517 23.78 -14.41 0.13
C ALA A 517 22.71 -13.97 1.16
N LYS A 518 22.93 -12.88 1.92
CA LYS A 518 21.87 -12.31 2.77
C LYS A 518 20.81 -11.58 1.95
N ALA A 519 21.21 -10.84 0.92
CA ALA A 519 20.27 -10.13 0.04
C ALA A 519 19.39 -11.13 -0.73
N GLU A 520 19.99 -12.16 -1.34
CA GLU A 520 19.30 -13.23 -2.07
C GLU A 520 18.36 -14.06 -1.17
N ALA A 521 18.72 -14.26 0.11
CA ALA A 521 17.83 -14.90 1.09
C ALA A 521 16.71 -13.99 1.65
N THR A 522 16.70 -12.70 1.31
CA THR A 522 15.79 -11.69 1.89
C THR A 522 14.82 -11.11 0.86
N VAL A 523 15.34 -10.66 -0.28
CA VAL A 523 14.60 -9.95 -1.32
C VAL A 523 13.74 -10.93 -2.11
N GLY A 524 12.43 -10.71 -2.17
CA GLY A 524 11.48 -11.63 -2.80
C GLY A 524 11.25 -12.95 -2.04
N SER A 525 11.77 -13.06 -0.81
CA SER A 525 11.74 -14.31 -0.01
C SER A 525 10.33 -14.83 0.28
N GLU A 526 10.19 -16.15 0.47
CA GLU A 526 8.89 -16.82 0.69
C GLU A 526 8.07 -16.17 1.82
N LEU A 527 8.71 -15.83 2.93
CA LEU A 527 8.08 -15.11 4.06
C LEU A 527 7.48 -13.76 3.65
N ASN A 528 8.15 -13.02 2.76
CA ASN A 528 7.64 -11.75 2.26
C ASN A 528 6.47 -11.98 1.28
N ARG A 529 6.58 -12.99 0.40
CA ARG A 529 5.54 -13.35 -0.60
C ARG A 529 4.27 -13.91 0.03
N ASP A 530 4.37 -14.74 1.07
CA ASP A 530 3.22 -15.25 1.82
C ASP A 530 2.52 -14.12 2.59
N THR A 531 3.29 -13.18 3.14
CA THR A 531 2.76 -11.98 3.81
C THR A 531 2.12 -11.02 2.80
N GLU A 532 2.72 -10.85 1.62
CA GLU A 532 2.16 -10.11 0.47
C GLU A 532 0.81 -10.71 0.03
N ARG A 533 0.74 -12.03 -0.18
CA ARG A 533 -0.50 -12.77 -0.50
C ARG A 533 -1.57 -12.55 0.57
N LYS A 534 -1.21 -12.67 1.85
CA LYS A 534 -2.10 -12.44 3.00
C LYS A 534 -2.66 -11.00 3.00
N ILE A 535 -1.82 -9.98 2.83
CA ILE A 535 -2.27 -8.57 2.82
C ILE A 535 -3.16 -8.31 1.61
N ALA A 536 -2.81 -8.84 0.43
CA ALA A 536 -3.59 -8.70 -0.79
C ALA A 536 -4.99 -9.34 -0.65
N ALA A 537 -5.08 -10.59 -0.16
CA ALA A 537 -6.36 -11.25 0.08
C ALA A 537 -7.20 -10.52 1.16
N SER A 538 -6.54 -10.09 2.25
CA SER A 538 -7.19 -9.29 3.31
C SER A 538 -7.83 -8.01 2.77
N ALA A 539 -7.22 -7.38 1.77
CA ALA A 539 -7.69 -6.14 1.16
C ALA A 539 -8.91 -6.31 0.24
N VAL A 540 -9.14 -7.50 -0.32
CA VAL A 540 -10.22 -7.71 -1.31
C VAL A 540 -11.57 -7.36 -0.69
N THR A 541 -12.24 -6.40 -1.32
CA THR A 541 -13.52 -5.88 -0.85
C THR A 541 -14.63 -6.40 -1.75
N VAL A 542 -15.51 -7.25 -1.22
CA VAL A 542 -16.74 -7.65 -1.90
C VAL A 542 -17.71 -6.47 -1.82
N VAL A 543 -17.94 -5.78 -2.93
CA VAL A 543 -18.81 -4.60 -2.99
C VAL A 543 -20.28 -5.01 -3.16
N LYS A 544 -20.54 -6.06 -3.96
CA LYS A 544 -21.89 -6.56 -4.25
C LYS A 544 -21.89 -8.10 -4.29
N ASN A 545 -22.95 -8.72 -3.79
CA ASN A 545 -23.10 -10.19 -3.72
C ASN A 545 -24.59 -10.60 -3.71
N ASP A 546 -25.33 -10.18 -4.74
CA ASP A 546 -26.74 -10.55 -4.92
C ASP A 546 -26.89 -12.07 -5.12
N ASP A 547 -28.05 -12.63 -4.75
CA ASP A 547 -28.37 -14.06 -4.78
C ASP A 547 -27.33 -14.99 -4.09
N THR A 548 -26.44 -14.44 -3.26
CA THR A 548 -25.29 -15.17 -2.65
C THR A 548 -24.36 -15.82 -3.69
N VAL A 549 -24.17 -15.19 -4.85
CA VAL A 549 -23.36 -15.71 -5.97
C VAL A 549 -21.90 -15.98 -5.57
N LEU A 550 -21.33 -15.20 -4.65
CA LEU A 550 -20.04 -15.49 -4.02
C LEU A 550 -20.21 -16.13 -2.63
N PRO A 551 -19.34 -17.10 -2.27
CA PRO A 551 -18.18 -17.55 -3.05
C PRO A 551 -18.53 -18.62 -4.09
N PHE A 552 -17.87 -18.56 -5.25
CA PHE A 552 -18.02 -19.55 -6.33
C PHE A 552 -17.69 -20.97 -5.83
N LYS A 553 -18.47 -21.97 -6.26
CA LYS A 553 -18.28 -23.38 -5.89
C LYS A 553 -18.28 -24.26 -7.13
N VAL A 554 -17.07 -24.67 -7.53
CA VAL A 554 -16.82 -25.54 -8.69
C VAL A 554 -16.63 -27.00 -8.29
N LYS A 555 -17.15 -27.92 -9.09
CA LYS A 555 -16.94 -29.38 -8.99
C LYS A 555 -16.25 -29.91 -10.24
N SER A 556 -15.69 -31.12 -10.16
CA SER A 556 -15.06 -31.79 -11.31
C SER A 556 -16.02 -31.84 -12.52
N GLY A 557 -15.55 -31.39 -13.69
CA GLY A 557 -16.34 -31.23 -14.91
C GLY A 557 -16.87 -29.82 -15.15
N ASP A 558 -16.84 -28.92 -14.15
CA ASP A 558 -17.14 -27.50 -14.37
C ASP A 558 -16.04 -26.82 -15.20
N ARG A 559 -16.41 -25.69 -15.83
CA ARG A 559 -15.49 -24.82 -16.57
C ARG A 559 -15.59 -23.37 -16.12
N ILE A 560 -14.44 -22.77 -15.82
CA ILE A 560 -14.28 -21.35 -15.49
C ILE A 560 -13.84 -20.60 -16.76
N LEU A 561 -14.45 -19.44 -17.03
CA LEU A 561 -13.99 -18.51 -18.07
C LEU A 561 -13.54 -17.21 -17.40
N MET A 562 -12.33 -16.76 -17.72
CA MET A 562 -11.76 -15.53 -17.15
C MET A 562 -11.44 -14.53 -18.26
N LEU A 563 -11.90 -13.29 -18.10
CA LEU A 563 -11.83 -12.25 -19.12
C LEU A 563 -11.00 -11.05 -18.64
N ALA A 564 -10.01 -10.66 -19.44
CA ALA A 564 -9.04 -9.59 -19.18
C ALA A 564 -9.08 -8.52 -20.28
N ALA A 565 -8.66 -7.29 -19.99
CA ALA A 565 -8.41 -6.25 -20.98
C ALA A 565 -6.98 -6.31 -21.56
N TYR A 566 -5.99 -6.73 -20.77
CA TYR A 566 -4.56 -6.62 -21.11
C TYR A 566 -3.77 -7.93 -20.88
N ASP A 567 -2.71 -8.13 -21.67
CA ASP A 567 -1.96 -9.39 -21.77
C ASP A 567 -1.28 -9.80 -20.45
N ASP A 568 -0.94 -8.82 -19.61
CA ASP A 568 -0.31 -8.99 -18.30
C ASP A 568 -1.32 -9.27 -17.17
N GLU A 569 -2.62 -9.10 -17.39
CA GLU A 569 -3.66 -9.47 -16.41
C GLU A 569 -3.95 -10.98 -16.43
N VAL A 570 -3.91 -11.60 -17.61
CA VAL A 570 -4.22 -13.02 -17.85
C VAL A 570 -3.37 -13.97 -16.97
N PRO A 571 -2.05 -13.80 -16.83
CA PRO A 571 -1.23 -14.66 -15.98
C PRO A 571 -1.60 -14.55 -14.49
N GLY A 572 -2.04 -13.37 -14.04
CA GLY A 572 -2.54 -13.15 -12.67
C GLY A 572 -3.86 -13.88 -12.40
N LEU A 573 -4.78 -13.88 -13.38
CA LEU A 573 -6.02 -14.67 -13.33
C LEU A 573 -5.72 -16.18 -13.25
N GLU A 574 -4.85 -16.66 -14.14
CA GLU A 574 -4.44 -18.06 -14.13
C GLU A 574 -3.71 -18.47 -12.85
N LEU A 575 -2.82 -17.62 -12.31
CA LEU A 575 -2.08 -17.92 -11.08
C LEU A 575 -3.02 -18.13 -9.89
N GLY A 576 -4.07 -17.31 -9.78
CA GLY A 576 -5.11 -17.50 -8.75
C GLY A 576 -5.75 -18.89 -8.84
N VAL A 577 -6.17 -19.33 -10.03
CA VAL A 577 -6.75 -20.67 -10.21
C VAL A 577 -5.72 -21.79 -10.00
N LYS A 578 -4.49 -21.64 -10.50
CA LYS A 578 -3.40 -22.61 -10.30
C LYS A 578 -3.09 -22.81 -8.81
N ARG A 579 -3.07 -21.73 -8.02
CA ARG A 579 -2.90 -21.80 -6.56
C ARG A 579 -4.11 -22.41 -5.87
N LEU A 580 -5.34 -22.05 -6.25
CA LEU A 580 -6.56 -22.67 -5.71
C LEU A 580 -6.62 -24.19 -5.98
N ILE A 581 -6.07 -24.67 -7.09
CA ILE A 581 -5.93 -26.11 -7.36
C ILE A 581 -4.85 -26.75 -6.46
N ALA A 582 -3.71 -26.09 -6.27
CA ALA A 582 -2.64 -26.56 -5.39
C ALA A 582 -3.05 -26.58 -3.90
N ASP A 583 -3.81 -25.58 -3.46
CA ASP A 583 -4.40 -25.46 -2.12
C ASP A 583 -5.62 -26.39 -1.93
N GLY A 584 -6.04 -27.13 -2.96
CA GLY A 584 -7.14 -28.11 -2.91
C GLY A 584 -8.56 -27.52 -2.91
N VAL A 585 -8.70 -26.21 -3.11
CA VAL A 585 -9.97 -25.46 -3.09
C VAL A 585 -10.75 -25.65 -4.40
N ILE A 586 -10.04 -25.70 -5.54
CA ILE A 586 -10.61 -26.05 -6.84
C ILE A 586 -10.22 -27.50 -7.17
N PRO A 587 -11.18 -28.42 -7.41
CA PRO A 587 -10.85 -29.78 -7.80
C PRO A 587 -10.06 -29.84 -9.12
N ALA A 588 -9.02 -30.69 -9.18
CA ALA A 588 -8.14 -30.82 -10.36
C ALA A 588 -8.85 -31.30 -11.67
N GLY A 589 -10.13 -31.68 -11.60
CA GLY A 589 -10.99 -31.96 -12.76
C GLY A 589 -11.83 -30.77 -13.23
N VAL A 590 -11.63 -29.57 -12.68
CA VAL A 590 -12.19 -28.31 -13.19
C VAL A 590 -11.30 -27.80 -14.32
N THR A 591 -11.92 -27.34 -15.41
CA THR A 591 -11.20 -26.68 -16.50
C THR A 591 -11.29 -25.16 -16.37
N TYR A 592 -10.27 -24.45 -16.85
CA TYR A 592 -10.30 -22.99 -16.92
C TYR A 592 -9.71 -22.49 -18.24
N GLU A 593 -10.13 -21.31 -18.66
CA GLU A 593 -9.56 -20.57 -19.79
C GLU A 593 -9.54 -19.09 -19.44
N ALA A 594 -8.39 -18.43 -19.58
CA ALA A 594 -8.25 -16.99 -19.49
C ALA A 594 -8.00 -16.41 -20.89
N LEU A 595 -8.62 -15.28 -21.23
CA LEU A 595 -8.43 -14.62 -22.52
C LEU A 595 -8.72 -13.11 -22.47
N ASN A 596 -8.09 -12.37 -23.37
CA ASN A 596 -8.33 -10.94 -23.55
C ASN A 596 -9.63 -10.66 -24.31
N TYR A 597 -10.35 -9.62 -23.89
CA TYR A 597 -11.25 -8.85 -24.73
C TYR A 597 -10.58 -7.54 -25.17
N SER A 598 -11.11 -6.90 -26.22
CA SER A 598 -10.52 -5.68 -26.79
C SER A 598 -11.57 -4.72 -27.34
N LYS A 599 -11.13 -3.58 -27.88
CA LYS A 599 -11.96 -2.58 -28.56
C LYS A 599 -12.87 -3.16 -29.67
N THR A 600 -12.51 -4.28 -30.30
CA THR A 600 -13.28 -4.92 -31.38
C THR A 600 -14.15 -6.09 -30.94
N THR A 601 -13.98 -6.60 -29.70
CA THR A 601 -14.71 -7.77 -29.20
C THR A 601 -16.20 -7.48 -29.05
N LYS A 602 -17.04 -8.40 -29.53
CA LYS A 602 -18.51 -8.39 -29.41
C LYS A 602 -18.94 -9.57 -28.55
N LEU A 603 -20.10 -9.43 -27.89
CA LEU A 603 -20.71 -10.55 -27.16
C LEU A 603 -20.81 -11.85 -27.98
N GLU A 604 -21.17 -11.75 -29.26
CA GLU A 604 -21.31 -12.90 -30.17
C GLU A 604 -20.00 -13.71 -30.33
N ASP A 605 -18.84 -13.05 -30.25
CA ASP A 605 -17.53 -13.70 -30.33
C ASP A 605 -17.24 -14.56 -29.07
N LEU A 606 -17.94 -14.26 -27.97
CA LEU A 606 -17.76 -14.89 -26.65
C LEU A 606 -18.86 -15.88 -26.28
N LYS A 607 -20.09 -15.78 -26.82
CA LYS A 607 -21.25 -16.62 -26.43
C LYS A 607 -20.91 -18.10 -26.36
N GLY A 608 -20.32 -18.68 -27.41
CA GLY A 608 -19.96 -20.10 -27.43
C GLY A 608 -18.97 -20.52 -26.33
N LYS A 609 -18.15 -19.61 -25.80
CA LYS A 609 -17.28 -19.85 -24.63
C LYS A 609 -18.03 -19.66 -23.31
N ILE A 610 -18.99 -18.74 -23.24
CA ILE A 610 -19.85 -18.48 -22.07
C ILE A 610 -20.86 -19.63 -21.86
N ASP A 611 -21.45 -20.14 -22.94
CA ASP A 611 -22.37 -21.28 -22.93
C ASP A 611 -21.70 -22.54 -22.39
N GLN A 612 -20.41 -22.74 -22.75
CA GLN A 612 -19.55 -23.80 -22.24
C GLN A 612 -18.95 -23.51 -20.85
N ALA A 613 -19.19 -22.34 -20.26
CA ALA A 613 -18.73 -22.00 -18.92
C ALA A 613 -19.82 -22.29 -17.87
N THR A 614 -19.40 -22.28 -16.60
CA THR A 614 -20.27 -22.39 -15.42
C THR A 614 -20.13 -21.15 -14.54
N HIS A 615 -18.89 -20.69 -14.38
CA HIS A 615 -18.47 -19.55 -13.58
C HIS A 615 -17.63 -18.60 -14.44
N LEU A 616 -17.80 -17.29 -14.26
CA LEU A 616 -17.09 -16.25 -14.99
C LEU A 616 -16.46 -15.23 -14.05
N VAL A 617 -15.18 -14.91 -14.26
CA VAL A 617 -14.48 -13.79 -13.62
C VAL A 617 -14.11 -12.78 -14.71
N LEU A 618 -14.54 -11.53 -14.55
CA LEU A 618 -14.29 -10.48 -15.54
C LEU A 618 -13.55 -9.33 -14.89
N ILE A 619 -12.39 -8.98 -15.42
CA ILE A 619 -11.67 -7.77 -15.01
C ILE A 619 -12.36 -6.52 -15.57
N SER A 620 -12.51 -5.53 -14.69
CA SER A 620 -12.67 -4.14 -15.06
C SER A 620 -11.41 -3.37 -14.64
N GLU A 621 -10.76 -2.71 -15.58
CA GLU A 621 -9.71 -1.74 -15.31
C GLU A 621 -10.14 -0.36 -15.84
N ILE A 622 -10.55 0.54 -14.95
CA ILE A 622 -10.93 1.91 -15.32
C ILE A 622 -10.15 2.93 -14.49
N GLY A 623 -9.25 3.66 -15.18
CA GLY A 623 -8.39 4.68 -14.60
C GLY A 623 -8.92 6.12 -14.68
N ARG A 624 -9.86 6.40 -15.60
CA ARG A 624 -10.46 7.73 -15.84
C ARG A 624 -11.93 7.67 -16.28
N GLN A 625 -12.68 8.73 -15.98
CA GLN A 625 -14.13 8.82 -16.24
C GLN A 625 -14.55 8.48 -17.68
N SER A 626 -13.78 8.87 -18.70
CA SER A 626 -14.17 8.60 -20.11
C SER A 626 -14.20 7.12 -20.50
N GLN A 627 -13.70 6.21 -19.66
CA GLN A 627 -13.82 4.76 -19.84
C GLN A 627 -15.12 4.19 -19.24
N LEU A 628 -15.87 4.97 -18.43
CA LEU A 628 -17.14 4.59 -17.80
C LEU A 628 -18.35 4.70 -18.75
N ALA A 629 -18.20 5.34 -19.92
CA ALA A 629 -19.27 5.43 -20.90
C ALA A 629 -19.71 4.03 -21.37
N SER A 630 -21.02 3.81 -21.50
CA SER A 630 -21.61 2.47 -21.71
C SER A 630 -21.23 1.81 -23.04
N ASP A 631 -20.79 2.59 -24.02
CA ASP A 631 -20.26 2.15 -25.31
C ASP A 631 -18.73 1.93 -25.30
N PHE A 632 -18.01 2.54 -24.36
CA PHE A 632 -16.57 2.38 -24.22
C PHE A 632 -16.23 0.93 -23.82
N TRP A 633 -15.34 0.28 -24.57
CA TRP A 633 -15.16 -1.17 -24.55
C TRP A 633 -14.84 -1.79 -23.18
N LEU A 634 -14.09 -1.11 -22.30
CA LEU A 634 -13.80 -1.53 -20.92
C LEU A 634 -15.04 -1.57 -20.01
N THR A 635 -16.04 -0.72 -20.26
CA THR A 635 -17.35 -0.81 -19.62
C THR A 635 -18.27 -1.77 -20.37
N ARG A 636 -18.34 -1.61 -21.70
CA ARG A 636 -19.29 -2.32 -22.57
C ARG A 636 -19.13 -3.83 -22.52
N VAL A 637 -17.92 -4.37 -22.71
CA VAL A 637 -17.73 -5.82 -22.85
C VAL A 637 -18.03 -6.58 -21.54
N PRO A 638 -17.53 -6.16 -20.36
CA PRO A 638 -17.94 -6.78 -19.10
C PRO A 638 -19.45 -6.65 -18.83
N THR A 639 -20.08 -5.53 -19.22
CA THR A 639 -21.54 -5.33 -19.07
C THR A 639 -22.35 -6.28 -19.96
N GLU A 640 -21.99 -6.41 -21.25
CA GLU A 640 -22.62 -7.33 -22.21
C GLU A 640 -22.51 -8.79 -21.74
N VAL A 641 -21.32 -9.22 -21.32
CA VAL A 641 -21.08 -10.59 -20.88
C VAL A 641 -21.79 -10.90 -19.56
N VAL A 642 -21.82 -9.97 -18.60
CA VAL A 642 -22.62 -10.12 -17.36
C VAL A 642 -24.12 -10.20 -17.67
N GLY A 643 -24.62 -9.40 -18.61
CA GLY A 643 -26.01 -9.49 -19.07
C GLY A 643 -26.35 -10.89 -19.58
N TYR A 644 -25.56 -11.40 -20.53
CA TYR A 644 -25.77 -12.72 -21.11
C TYR A 644 -25.54 -13.88 -20.12
N ALA A 645 -24.59 -13.73 -19.18
CA ALA A 645 -24.37 -14.69 -18.11
C ALA A 645 -25.60 -14.81 -17.20
N ASN A 646 -26.23 -13.68 -16.84
CA ASN A 646 -27.49 -13.68 -16.09
C ASN A 646 -28.64 -14.33 -16.88
N GLU A 647 -28.78 -14.01 -18.17
CA GLU A 647 -29.80 -14.60 -19.06
C GLU A 647 -29.67 -16.12 -19.22
N THR A 648 -28.42 -16.63 -19.23
CA THR A 648 -28.09 -18.05 -19.41
C THR A 648 -27.83 -18.80 -18.09
N GLY A 649 -28.11 -18.17 -16.94
CA GLY A 649 -28.03 -18.79 -15.61
C GLY A 649 -26.61 -19.14 -15.13
N LYS A 650 -25.58 -18.45 -15.66
CA LYS A 650 -24.17 -18.63 -15.26
C LYS A 650 -23.86 -17.77 -14.03
N GLN A 651 -22.92 -18.22 -13.19
CA GLN A 651 -22.39 -17.37 -12.13
C GLN A 651 -21.33 -16.42 -12.72
N ALA A 652 -21.43 -15.12 -12.46
CA ALA A 652 -20.50 -14.12 -12.99
C ALA A 652 -20.15 -13.05 -11.95
N ALA A 653 -18.87 -12.71 -11.87
CA ALA A 653 -18.32 -11.70 -10.97
C ALA A 653 -17.46 -10.68 -11.73
N ILE A 654 -17.71 -9.39 -11.49
CA ILE A 654 -16.80 -8.31 -11.88
C ILE A 654 -15.70 -8.18 -10.82
N MET A 655 -14.45 -8.04 -11.27
CA MET A 655 -13.29 -7.72 -10.46
C MET A 655 -12.72 -6.38 -10.90
N SER A 656 -12.98 -5.33 -10.13
CA SER A 656 -12.35 -4.01 -10.29
C SER A 656 -10.90 -4.09 -9.82
N ILE A 657 -9.95 -3.91 -10.74
CA ILE A 657 -8.52 -3.96 -10.42
C ILE A 657 -7.87 -2.58 -10.29
N SER A 658 -8.54 -1.51 -10.73
CA SER A 658 -8.00 -0.15 -10.73
C SER A 658 -8.57 0.69 -9.59
N LYS A 659 -8.72 2.01 -9.80
CA LYS A 659 -9.46 2.91 -8.89
C LYS A 659 -10.90 2.39 -8.73
N PRO A 660 -11.41 2.18 -7.50
CA PRO A 660 -12.61 1.37 -7.24
C PRO A 660 -13.93 2.09 -7.55
N TYR A 661 -13.94 3.07 -8.45
CA TYR A 661 -15.13 3.88 -8.76
C TYR A 661 -16.05 3.18 -9.78
N ASP A 662 -15.46 2.36 -10.66
CA ASP A 662 -16.12 1.51 -11.66
C ASP A 662 -17.10 0.48 -11.10
N VAL A 663 -16.98 0.07 -9.83
CA VAL A 663 -17.91 -0.86 -9.16
C VAL A 663 -19.36 -0.35 -9.11
N ALA A 664 -19.58 0.96 -9.27
CA ALA A 664 -20.92 1.55 -9.39
C ALA A 664 -21.49 1.54 -10.83
N ASN A 665 -20.69 1.16 -11.83
CA ASN A 665 -21.07 1.16 -13.25
C ASN A 665 -21.74 -0.13 -13.73
N TYR A 666 -21.77 -1.17 -12.90
CA TYR A 666 -22.25 -2.52 -13.25
C TYR A 666 -23.52 -2.93 -12.48
N PRO A 667 -24.67 -2.23 -12.63
CA PRO A 667 -25.87 -2.48 -11.83
C PRO A 667 -26.39 -3.92 -11.94
N ASN A 668 -26.25 -4.52 -13.13
CA ASN A 668 -26.70 -5.87 -13.45
C ASN A 668 -25.76 -6.99 -12.96
N ALA A 669 -24.55 -6.66 -12.49
CA ALA A 669 -23.64 -7.67 -11.95
C ALA A 669 -24.13 -8.13 -10.57
N LYS A 670 -24.28 -9.44 -10.37
CA LYS A 670 -24.67 -10.01 -9.06
C LYS A 670 -23.51 -9.95 -8.08
N ALA A 671 -22.32 -10.32 -8.53
CA ALA A 671 -21.09 -10.25 -7.75
C ALA A 671 -20.16 -9.15 -8.29
N ILE A 672 -19.62 -8.32 -7.38
CA ILE A 672 -18.57 -7.33 -7.68
C ILE A 672 -17.56 -7.32 -6.53
N VAL A 673 -16.27 -7.44 -6.86
CA VAL A 673 -15.14 -7.27 -5.92
C VAL A 673 -14.20 -6.15 -6.39
N ALA A 674 -13.48 -5.54 -5.46
CA ALA A 674 -12.41 -4.57 -5.75
C ALA A 674 -11.09 -5.04 -5.11
N VAL A 675 -9.99 -4.94 -5.87
CA VAL A 675 -8.65 -5.44 -5.47
C VAL A 675 -7.53 -4.39 -5.48
N TYR A 676 -7.75 -3.21 -6.07
CA TYR A 676 -6.90 -2.01 -5.91
C TYR A 676 -5.44 -2.12 -6.44
N GLY A 677 -5.17 -2.88 -7.50
CA GLY A 677 -3.87 -2.91 -8.17
C GLY A 677 -3.91 -3.55 -9.56
N ASN A 678 -3.47 -2.78 -10.56
CA ASN A 678 -3.51 -3.08 -12.00
C ASN A 678 -2.11 -3.30 -12.61
N LYS A 679 -1.20 -3.95 -11.87
CA LYS A 679 0.21 -4.09 -12.27
C LYS A 679 0.55 -5.33 -13.11
N GLY A 680 -0.45 -6.16 -13.41
CA GLY A 680 -0.29 -7.39 -14.16
C GLY A 680 0.76 -8.35 -13.60
N MET A 681 1.23 -9.23 -14.47
CA MET A 681 2.16 -10.33 -14.28
C MET A 681 2.77 -10.75 -15.63
N ASP A 682 4.01 -11.24 -15.63
CA ASP A 682 4.62 -11.83 -16.85
C ASP A 682 4.04 -13.24 -17.14
N PRO A 683 3.71 -13.58 -18.40
CA PRO A 683 3.12 -14.86 -18.78
C PRO A 683 4.05 -16.08 -18.67
N THR A 684 5.34 -15.90 -18.41
CA THR A 684 6.32 -16.98 -18.26
C THR A 684 6.55 -17.43 -16.82
N GLU A 685 5.94 -16.75 -15.84
CA GLU A 685 6.19 -16.95 -14.41
C GLU A 685 5.66 -18.27 -13.83
N SER A 686 6.31 -18.71 -12.75
CA SER A 686 5.96 -19.94 -12.03
C SER A 686 4.82 -19.73 -11.01
N LEU A 687 4.41 -20.79 -10.31
CA LEU A 687 3.46 -20.71 -9.18
C LEU A 687 3.94 -19.76 -8.05
N LYS A 688 5.25 -19.55 -7.98
CA LYS A 688 5.94 -18.52 -7.20
C LYS A 688 6.68 -17.61 -8.19
N PRO A 689 6.29 -16.33 -8.35
CA PRO A 689 6.95 -15.45 -9.30
C PRO A 689 8.33 -15.03 -8.82
N ASP A 690 9.34 -15.17 -9.68
CA ASP A 690 10.73 -14.79 -9.37
C ASP A 690 10.93 -13.27 -9.46
N ASN A 691 10.16 -12.58 -10.30
CA ASN A 691 10.19 -11.13 -10.45
C ASN A 691 9.05 -10.41 -9.68
N ALA A 692 9.15 -9.08 -9.57
CA ALA A 692 8.22 -8.24 -8.84
C ALA A 692 6.95 -7.89 -9.66
N PHE A 693 5.79 -8.42 -9.26
CA PHE A 693 4.48 -8.19 -9.91
C PHE A 693 3.35 -7.98 -8.90
N GLY A 694 2.20 -7.46 -9.37
CA GLY A 694 1.06 -7.10 -8.53
C GLY A 694 0.30 -8.32 -7.97
N PRO A 695 0.19 -8.50 -6.64
CA PRO A 695 -0.50 -9.64 -6.04
C PRO A 695 -2.03 -9.55 -6.08
N ASN A 696 -2.58 -8.39 -6.50
CA ASN A 696 -3.99 -8.03 -6.36
C ASN A 696 -4.94 -8.91 -7.21
N ILE A 697 -4.58 -9.19 -8.47
CA ILE A 697 -5.37 -10.01 -9.39
C ILE A 697 -5.50 -11.47 -8.89
N PRO A 698 -4.41 -12.22 -8.60
CA PRO A 698 -4.53 -13.58 -8.07
C PRO A 698 -5.22 -13.60 -6.70
N ALA A 699 -5.00 -12.61 -5.83
CA ALA A 699 -5.72 -12.52 -4.56
C ALA A 699 -7.25 -12.33 -4.75
N GLY A 700 -7.67 -11.55 -5.74
CA GLY A 700 -9.09 -11.40 -6.10
C GLY A 700 -9.74 -12.71 -6.52
N VAL A 701 -9.05 -13.51 -7.34
CA VAL A 701 -9.49 -14.86 -7.74
C VAL A 701 -9.52 -15.81 -6.54
N GLU A 702 -8.45 -15.83 -5.74
CA GLU A 702 -8.36 -16.65 -4.51
C GLU A 702 -9.49 -16.37 -3.52
N VAL A 703 -9.90 -15.10 -3.42
CA VAL A 703 -11.04 -14.67 -2.61
C VAL A 703 -12.37 -15.06 -3.28
N ILE A 704 -12.60 -14.79 -4.57
CA ILE A 704 -13.83 -15.16 -5.31
C ILE A 704 -14.25 -16.64 -5.12
N PHE A 705 -13.29 -17.57 -5.08
CA PHE A 705 -13.54 -19.01 -4.85
C PHE A 705 -13.46 -19.45 -3.37
N ASN A 706 -13.20 -18.53 -2.43
CA ASN A 706 -13.01 -18.77 -0.99
C ASN A 706 -11.87 -19.76 -0.71
N GLY A 707 -10.70 -19.52 -1.31
CA GLY A 707 -9.42 -20.13 -0.92
C GLY A 707 -8.58 -19.26 0.00
N GLN A 708 -8.89 -17.96 0.10
CA GLN A 708 -8.28 -17.03 1.06
C GLN A 708 -9.34 -16.20 1.78
N ASN A 709 -9.05 -15.83 3.03
CA ASN A 709 -9.90 -14.95 3.84
C ASN A 709 -9.71 -13.49 3.41
N HIS A 710 -10.81 -12.72 3.44
CA HIS A 710 -10.82 -11.31 3.12
C HIS A 710 -11.50 -10.49 4.22
N VAL A 711 -11.09 -9.23 4.41
CA VAL A 711 -11.72 -8.30 5.38
C VAL A 711 -12.04 -6.92 4.79
N GLY A 712 -11.77 -6.74 3.48
CA GLY A 712 -11.76 -5.45 2.82
C GLY A 712 -13.04 -4.61 2.98
N LYS A 713 -12.83 -3.32 3.25
CA LYS A 713 -13.87 -2.27 3.33
C LYS A 713 -13.42 -1.05 2.53
N LEU A 714 -14.20 -0.64 1.53
CA LEU A 714 -13.92 0.43 0.56
C LEU A 714 -13.17 1.61 1.21
N PRO A 715 -11.91 1.89 0.82
CA PRO A 715 -11.07 2.93 1.43
C PRO A 715 -11.47 4.35 1.05
N VAL A 716 -12.40 4.49 0.10
CA VAL A 716 -12.92 5.75 -0.44
C VAL A 716 -14.44 5.71 -0.51
N ASN A 717 -15.10 6.86 -0.62
CA ASN A 717 -16.47 6.89 -1.14
C ASN A 717 -16.44 6.52 -2.62
N VAL A 718 -17.35 5.66 -3.07
CA VAL A 718 -17.64 5.42 -4.49
C VAL A 718 -18.85 6.27 -4.87
N PRO A 719 -18.71 7.29 -5.74
CA PRO A 719 -19.83 8.11 -6.15
C PRO A 719 -20.81 7.34 -7.05
N ARG A 720 -22.04 7.83 -7.20
CA ARG A 720 -22.95 7.31 -8.22
C ARG A 720 -22.42 7.67 -9.61
N ILE A 721 -22.40 6.69 -10.50
CA ILE A 721 -22.20 6.92 -11.93
C ILE A 721 -23.57 6.98 -12.61
N LYS A 722 -23.73 7.92 -13.54
CA LYS A 722 -24.88 8.00 -14.44
C LYS A 722 -24.40 8.39 -15.83
N ASP A 723 -24.81 7.66 -16.86
CA ASP A 723 -24.50 7.95 -18.27
C ASP A 723 -22.97 8.10 -18.52
N GLY A 724 -22.15 7.37 -17.77
CA GLY A 724 -20.67 7.45 -17.80
C GLY A 724 -20.04 8.59 -16.99
N ILE A 725 -20.83 9.43 -16.33
CA ILE A 725 -20.38 10.57 -15.53
C ILE A 725 -20.42 10.24 -14.03
N ILE A 726 -19.35 10.57 -13.30
CA ILE A 726 -19.25 10.43 -11.84
C ILE A 726 -19.95 11.63 -11.18
N SER A 727 -20.83 11.37 -10.22
CA SER A 727 -21.47 12.42 -9.41
C SER A 727 -20.51 13.05 -8.42
N GLU A 728 -20.56 14.37 -8.27
CA GLU A 728 -19.80 15.13 -7.27
C GLU A 728 -20.41 15.07 -5.87
N THR A 729 -21.68 14.66 -5.74
CA THR A 729 -22.46 14.77 -4.50
C THR A 729 -23.16 13.48 -4.08
N GLU A 730 -23.54 12.61 -5.02
CA GLU A 730 -24.21 11.34 -4.69
C GLU A 730 -23.22 10.19 -4.51
N VAL A 731 -23.36 9.46 -3.42
CA VAL A 731 -22.55 8.27 -3.10
C VAL A 731 -23.35 7.00 -3.41
N ALA A 732 -22.77 6.07 -4.16
CA ALA A 732 -23.34 4.74 -4.42
C ALA A 732 -22.93 3.72 -3.35
N TYR A 733 -21.65 3.70 -2.96
CA TYR A 733 -21.15 2.90 -1.85
C TYR A 733 -20.27 3.77 -0.94
N PRO A 734 -20.60 3.94 0.35
CA PRO A 734 -19.84 4.81 1.24
C PRO A 734 -18.50 4.20 1.64
N ILE A 735 -17.57 5.06 2.05
CA ILE A 735 -16.33 4.65 2.70
C ILE A 735 -16.64 3.72 3.89
N GLY A 736 -15.95 2.58 3.94
CA GLY A 736 -16.21 1.53 4.92
C GLY A 736 -17.26 0.49 4.51
N HIS A 737 -17.96 0.67 3.38
CA HIS A 737 -18.79 -0.37 2.79
C HIS A 737 -17.94 -1.55 2.31
N GLY A 738 -18.47 -2.75 2.50
CA GLY A 738 -17.85 -3.98 2.05
C GLY A 738 -18.58 -5.15 2.71
N LEU A 739 -19.10 -6.04 1.90
CA LEU A 739 -19.71 -7.28 2.35
C LEU A 739 -18.62 -8.25 2.80
N PHE A 740 -18.99 -9.20 3.64
CA PHE A 740 -18.31 -10.50 3.69
C PHE A 740 -19.11 -11.46 2.79
N TYR A 741 -18.68 -12.72 2.65
CA TYR A 741 -19.66 -13.76 2.29
C TYR A 741 -20.74 -13.73 3.35
N THR A 742 -21.97 -13.46 2.90
CA THR A 742 -23.09 -13.25 3.80
C THR A 742 -23.31 -14.54 4.56
N ASP A 743 -23.16 -14.49 5.88
CA ASP A 743 -23.86 -15.43 6.74
C ASP A 743 -25.31 -15.45 6.26
N PRO A 744 -25.82 -16.59 5.76
CA PRO A 744 -27.12 -16.65 5.11
C PRO A 744 -28.25 -16.64 6.14
N VAL A 745 -27.92 -16.32 7.40
CA VAL A 745 -28.81 -15.95 8.51
C VAL A 745 -28.16 -14.77 9.22
N LYS A 746 -28.87 -13.65 9.26
CA LYS A 746 -28.42 -12.36 9.80
C LYS A 746 -28.18 -12.37 11.32
N ASP A 747 -28.99 -13.16 12.04
CA ASP A 747 -28.94 -13.30 13.49
C ASP A 747 -29.10 -14.80 13.84
N ILE A 748 -28.07 -15.41 14.42
CA ILE A 748 -28.18 -16.71 15.11
C ILE A 748 -27.84 -16.49 16.58
N LYS A 749 -28.65 -17.03 17.49
CA LYS A 749 -28.45 -16.90 18.95
C LYS A 749 -28.61 -18.25 19.62
N VAL A 750 -27.63 -18.59 20.46
CA VAL A 750 -27.67 -19.76 21.34
C VAL A 750 -27.97 -19.26 22.75
N ASN A 751 -29.22 -19.44 23.19
CA ASN A 751 -29.62 -19.06 24.54
C ASN A 751 -29.41 -20.27 25.47
N VAL A 752 -28.76 -20.06 26.61
CA VAL A 752 -28.55 -21.10 27.63
C VAL A 752 -29.04 -20.63 28.99
N THR A 753 -29.34 -21.57 29.89
CA THR A 753 -29.61 -21.18 31.29
C THR A 753 -28.37 -20.56 31.93
N ALA A 754 -28.56 -19.49 32.72
CA ALA A 754 -27.48 -18.87 33.48
C ALA A 754 -26.83 -19.83 34.50
N SER A 755 -27.58 -20.85 34.96
CA SER A 755 -27.07 -21.89 35.84
C SER A 755 -27.79 -23.23 35.68
N ALA A 756 -27.06 -24.34 35.80
CA ALA A 756 -27.62 -25.68 35.93
C ALA A 756 -26.95 -26.44 37.09
N GLN A 757 -27.56 -27.55 37.50
CA GLN A 757 -26.93 -28.45 38.47
C GLN A 757 -26.08 -29.51 37.77
N LEU A 758 -24.97 -29.87 38.41
CA LEU A 758 -24.14 -31.01 38.04
C LEU A 758 -25.01 -32.27 37.92
N ASP A 759 -24.75 -33.07 36.89
CA ASP A 759 -25.51 -34.27 36.54
C ASP A 759 -27.01 -34.09 36.21
N GLN A 760 -27.56 -32.87 36.20
CA GLN A 760 -28.96 -32.61 35.83
C GLN A 760 -29.12 -32.14 34.37
N PRO A 761 -30.24 -32.48 33.70
CA PRO A 761 -30.52 -32.02 32.35
C PRO A 761 -30.91 -30.54 32.32
N PHE A 762 -30.48 -29.83 31.28
CA PHE A 762 -30.90 -28.47 30.95
C PHE A 762 -30.92 -28.29 29.42
N THR A 763 -31.46 -27.18 28.94
CA THR A 763 -31.60 -26.89 27.50
C THR A 763 -30.69 -25.75 27.04
N ALA A 764 -30.11 -25.88 25.86
CA ALA A 764 -29.63 -24.77 25.04
C ALA A 764 -30.58 -24.56 23.85
N THR A 765 -31.12 -23.36 23.68
CA THR A 765 -32.11 -23.04 22.64
C THR A 765 -31.47 -22.21 21.53
N VAL A 766 -31.34 -22.82 20.35
CA VAL A 766 -30.85 -22.16 19.13
C VAL A 766 -32.02 -21.45 18.44
N THR A 767 -31.87 -20.16 18.15
CA THR A 767 -32.87 -19.32 17.46
C THR A 767 -32.26 -18.61 16.25
N LEU A 768 -33.04 -18.46 15.18
CA LEU A 768 -32.59 -17.99 13.87
C LEU A 768 -33.48 -16.83 13.38
N SER A 769 -32.90 -15.80 12.78
CA SER A 769 -33.68 -14.75 12.10
C SER A 769 -32.92 -14.05 10.97
N GLY A 770 -33.67 -13.57 9.98
CA GLY A 770 -33.11 -12.90 8.79
C GLY A 770 -32.38 -13.86 7.86
N LEU A 771 -33.08 -14.90 7.36
CA LEU A 771 -32.55 -15.83 6.36
C LEU A 771 -32.25 -15.07 5.05
N ASN A 772 -30.98 -14.85 4.71
CA ASN A 772 -30.58 -14.23 3.45
C ASN A 772 -30.34 -15.35 2.42
N GLY A 773 -31.21 -15.50 1.42
CA GLY A 773 -31.08 -16.51 0.37
C GLY A 773 -31.70 -17.88 0.71
N LEU A 774 -31.66 -18.32 1.98
CA LEU A 774 -32.32 -19.56 2.44
C LEU A 774 -33.85 -19.48 2.50
N GLU A 775 -34.42 -18.37 2.06
CA GLU A 775 -35.86 -18.16 1.91
C GLU A 775 -36.51 -19.10 0.88
N LYS A 776 -35.69 -19.82 0.09
CA LYS A 776 -36.12 -20.61 -1.09
C LYS A 776 -35.66 -22.07 -1.08
N GLU A 777 -34.72 -22.46 -0.22
CA GLU A 777 -34.11 -23.81 -0.23
C GLU A 777 -33.91 -24.36 1.20
N ASP A 778 -33.74 -25.68 1.33
CA ASP A 778 -33.50 -26.36 2.61
C ASP A 778 -32.07 -26.11 3.13
N TYR A 779 -31.86 -26.24 4.45
CA TYR A 779 -30.55 -26.04 5.06
C TYR A 779 -30.34 -26.85 6.35
N ARG A 780 -29.15 -26.76 6.94
CA ARG A 780 -28.73 -27.50 8.13
C ARG A 780 -27.91 -26.60 9.05
N LEU A 781 -27.92 -26.88 10.35
CA LEU A 781 -27.01 -26.28 11.33
C LEU A 781 -26.13 -27.37 11.94
N ALA A 782 -24.82 -27.17 11.96
CA ALA A 782 -23.86 -28.00 12.68
C ALA A 782 -23.27 -27.18 13.84
N LEU A 783 -23.62 -27.55 15.08
CA LEU A 783 -23.06 -26.92 16.29
C LEU A 783 -21.97 -27.80 16.85
N LYS A 784 -20.77 -27.23 17.03
CA LYS A 784 -19.65 -27.90 17.71
C LYS A 784 -19.78 -27.66 19.21
N MET A 785 -19.85 -28.75 19.98
CA MET A 785 -20.19 -28.71 21.40
C MET A 785 -18.95 -28.95 22.28
N ASP A 786 -18.93 -28.34 23.47
CA ASP A 786 -17.93 -28.63 24.49
C ASP A 786 -18.24 -29.98 25.17
N THR A 787 -17.78 -31.05 24.52
CA THR A 787 -17.92 -32.43 25.03
C THR A 787 -16.93 -32.79 26.14
N GLN A 788 -16.09 -31.85 26.60
CA GLN A 788 -15.26 -32.04 27.80
C GLN A 788 -16.02 -31.66 29.07
N HIS A 789 -16.84 -30.60 29.01
CA HIS A 789 -17.59 -30.11 30.17
C HIS A 789 -19.09 -30.47 30.16
N PHE A 790 -19.64 -30.91 29.01
CA PHE A 790 -21.06 -31.26 28.86
C PHE A 790 -21.26 -32.57 28.09
N SER A 791 -22.29 -33.34 28.44
CA SER A 791 -22.80 -34.44 27.59
C SER A 791 -24.06 -34.02 26.85
N ILE A 792 -24.10 -34.23 25.54
CA ILE A 792 -25.27 -34.00 24.69
C ILE A 792 -26.30 -35.10 24.93
N LEU A 793 -27.57 -34.74 25.12
CA LEU A 793 -28.67 -35.68 25.27
C LEU A 793 -29.30 -36.00 23.88
N PRO A 794 -29.72 -37.24 23.60
CA PRO A 794 -30.39 -37.57 22.34
C PRO A 794 -31.77 -36.89 22.19
N SER A 795 -32.10 -36.46 20.97
CA SER A 795 -33.41 -35.94 20.56
C SER A 795 -33.76 -36.47 19.15
N PRO A 796 -35.04 -36.58 18.76
CA PRO A 796 -35.42 -36.75 17.36
C PRO A 796 -35.13 -35.52 16.47
N ASP A 797 -34.97 -34.33 17.05
CA ASP A 797 -34.87 -33.06 16.30
C ASP A 797 -33.47 -32.78 15.70
N TYR A 798 -32.47 -33.58 16.09
CA TYR A 798 -31.09 -33.47 15.62
C TYR A 798 -30.36 -34.81 15.65
N THR A 799 -29.27 -34.90 14.90
CA THR A 799 -28.34 -36.03 14.92
C THR A 799 -27.05 -35.62 15.63
N ILE A 800 -26.39 -36.57 16.29
CA ILE A 800 -25.13 -36.34 17.02
C ILE A 800 -24.01 -37.12 16.31
N SER A 801 -22.92 -36.45 15.99
CA SER A 801 -21.75 -37.02 15.32
C SER A 801 -20.47 -36.53 16.01
N GLY A 802 -19.98 -37.29 16.99
CA GLY A 802 -18.80 -36.91 17.78
C GLY A 802 -19.11 -35.73 18.69
N ASP A 803 -18.39 -34.62 18.50
CA ASP A 803 -18.60 -33.35 19.18
C ASP A 803 -19.70 -32.48 18.54
N THR A 804 -20.24 -32.89 17.39
CA THR A 804 -21.07 -32.04 16.55
C THR A 804 -22.55 -32.46 16.59
N VAL A 805 -23.45 -31.50 16.83
CA VAL A 805 -24.91 -31.63 16.71
C VAL A 805 -25.36 -31.09 15.36
N LEU A 806 -25.95 -31.95 14.53
CA LEU A 806 -26.45 -31.61 13.20
C LEU A 806 -27.99 -31.58 13.18
N ILE A 807 -28.54 -30.38 13.02
CA ILE A 807 -29.97 -30.06 12.89
C ILE A 807 -30.30 -29.90 11.40
N SER A 808 -31.43 -30.45 10.94
CA SER A 808 -31.97 -30.17 9.60
C SER A 808 -33.13 -29.18 9.66
N LYS A 809 -33.15 -28.23 8.71
CA LYS A 809 -34.14 -27.16 8.60
C LYS A 809 -34.73 -27.11 7.19
N LYS A 810 -36.01 -26.77 7.11
CA LYS A 810 -36.70 -26.57 5.83
C LYS A 810 -36.62 -25.12 5.36
N THR A 811 -36.85 -24.87 4.07
CA THR A 811 -37.08 -23.53 3.52
C THR A 811 -37.95 -22.67 4.44
N ASN A 812 -37.49 -21.48 4.82
CA ASN A 812 -38.12 -20.55 5.77
C ASN A 812 -38.33 -21.03 7.23
N ASP A 813 -37.92 -22.24 7.61
CA ASP A 813 -38.04 -22.73 8.99
C ASP A 813 -37.05 -22.01 9.93
N THR A 814 -37.55 -20.99 10.62
CA THR A 814 -36.82 -20.23 11.65
C THR A 814 -37.16 -20.67 13.08
N ASN A 815 -37.92 -21.77 13.25
CA ASN A 815 -38.38 -22.19 14.57
C ASN A 815 -37.20 -22.51 15.51
N PRO A 816 -37.28 -22.17 16.81
CA PRO A 816 -36.27 -22.54 17.79
C PRO A 816 -35.98 -24.04 17.82
N VAL A 817 -34.76 -24.42 18.21
CA VAL A 817 -34.34 -25.81 18.39
C VAL A 817 -33.73 -25.98 19.76
N GLU A 818 -34.24 -26.94 20.52
CA GLU A 818 -33.82 -27.20 21.90
C GLU A 818 -32.85 -28.38 21.97
N ILE A 819 -31.59 -28.09 22.29
CA ILE A 819 -30.54 -29.09 22.49
C ILE A 819 -30.51 -29.45 23.98
N GLY A 820 -30.80 -30.71 24.28
CA GLY A 820 -30.68 -31.24 25.65
C GLY A 820 -29.20 -31.42 26.02
N LEU A 821 -28.82 -30.91 27.19
CA LEU A 821 -27.47 -30.94 27.72
C LEU A 821 -27.47 -31.37 29.18
N LYS A 822 -26.32 -31.84 29.66
CA LYS A 822 -26.07 -32.21 31.06
C LYS A 822 -24.64 -31.83 31.41
N GLY A 823 -24.44 -31.08 32.49
CA GLY A 823 -23.11 -30.65 32.95
C GLY A 823 -22.34 -31.79 33.61
N LEU A 824 -21.05 -31.93 33.25
CA LEU A 824 -20.15 -32.99 33.71
C LEU A 824 -19.11 -32.50 34.75
N VAL A 825 -18.84 -31.19 34.78
CA VAL A 825 -17.82 -30.57 35.64
C VAL A 825 -18.39 -29.30 36.26
N GLU A 826 -18.12 -29.04 37.55
CA GLU A 826 -18.47 -27.76 38.19
C GLU A 826 -17.56 -26.63 37.68
N GLY A 827 -18.14 -25.47 37.41
CA GLY A 827 -17.43 -24.34 36.80
C GLY A 827 -18.34 -23.51 35.90
N GLN A 828 -17.75 -22.66 35.08
CA GLN A 828 -18.47 -21.75 34.19
C GLN A 828 -17.92 -21.88 32.77
N PHE A 829 -18.71 -22.47 31.86
CA PHE A 829 -18.26 -22.92 30.53
C PHE A 829 -19.30 -22.58 29.45
N SER A 830 -18.87 -22.42 28.19
CA SER A 830 -19.79 -22.34 27.05
C SER A 830 -20.06 -23.75 26.51
N PRO A 831 -21.32 -24.21 26.42
CA PRO A 831 -21.62 -25.53 25.87
C PRO A 831 -21.48 -25.59 24.33
N VAL A 832 -21.49 -24.45 23.64
CA VAL A 832 -21.28 -24.33 22.19
C VAL A 832 -19.97 -23.60 21.93
N LEU A 833 -19.11 -24.22 21.13
CA LEU A 833 -17.81 -23.68 20.74
C LEU A 833 -17.91 -22.87 19.44
N SER A 834 -18.57 -23.43 18.43
CA SER A 834 -18.85 -22.79 17.14
C SER A 834 -20.14 -23.31 16.50
N LEU A 835 -20.65 -22.58 15.51
CA LEU A 835 -21.81 -22.97 14.71
C LEU A 835 -21.50 -22.76 13.23
N THR A 836 -21.84 -23.75 12.42
CA THR A 836 -21.71 -23.75 10.96
C THR A 836 -23.05 -24.05 10.33
N LEU A 837 -23.59 -23.14 9.53
CA LEU A 837 -24.74 -23.43 8.68
C LEU A 837 -24.26 -24.13 7.40
N ILE A 838 -25.00 -25.12 6.91
CA ILE A 838 -24.74 -25.79 5.63
C ILE A 838 -26.03 -25.76 4.81
N ASP A 839 -26.02 -25.14 3.63
CA ASP A 839 -27.22 -25.04 2.78
C ASP A 839 -27.43 -26.23 1.83
N SER A 840 -28.49 -26.15 1.02
CA SER A 840 -28.86 -27.08 -0.04
C SER A 840 -27.79 -27.32 -1.12
N GLN A 841 -26.83 -26.41 -1.26
CA GLN A 841 -25.73 -26.48 -2.21
C GLN A 841 -24.42 -26.93 -1.50
N ASP A 842 -24.55 -27.46 -0.28
CA ASP A 842 -23.48 -27.82 0.66
C ASP A 842 -22.49 -26.67 0.95
N ARG A 843 -22.93 -25.42 0.81
CA ARG A 843 -22.11 -24.25 1.17
C ARG A 843 -22.12 -24.10 2.68
N ALA A 844 -20.93 -24.18 3.28
CA ALA A 844 -20.73 -24.08 4.72
C ALA A 844 -20.35 -22.65 5.13
N PHE A 845 -21.09 -22.08 6.09
CA PHE A 845 -20.91 -20.73 6.63
C PHE A 845 -20.70 -20.84 8.14
N SER A 846 -19.49 -20.60 8.62
CA SER A 846 -19.12 -20.81 10.02
C SER A 846 -18.84 -19.50 10.74
N MET A 847 -19.51 -19.30 11.87
CA MET A 847 -19.37 -18.09 12.69
C MET A 847 -18.10 -18.10 13.57
N GLY A 848 -17.30 -19.19 13.51
CA GLY A 848 -16.01 -19.31 14.21
C GLY A 848 -16.12 -19.78 15.66
N GLU A 849 -14.97 -20.11 16.26
CA GLU A 849 -14.89 -20.49 17.68
C GLU A 849 -14.91 -19.27 18.60
N GLY A 850 -15.75 -19.31 19.64
CA GLY A 850 -15.88 -18.21 20.61
C GLY A 850 -16.75 -17.02 20.14
N TYR A 851 -17.54 -17.21 19.08
CA TYR A 851 -18.59 -16.26 18.67
C TYR A 851 -19.67 -16.13 19.76
N TYR A 852 -20.17 -17.28 20.23
CA TYR A 852 -21.05 -17.39 21.40
C TYR A 852 -20.22 -17.32 22.68
N LYS A 853 -20.73 -16.60 23.68
CA LYS A 853 -20.04 -16.29 24.96
C LYS A 853 -20.96 -16.46 26.16
N GLU A 854 -22.14 -17.02 25.95
CA GLU A 854 -23.16 -17.32 26.94
C GLU A 854 -22.71 -18.52 27.79
N LEU A 855 -22.18 -18.25 28.98
CA LEU A 855 -21.64 -19.27 29.87
C LEU A 855 -22.70 -19.83 30.82
N VAL A 856 -22.76 -21.16 30.96
CA VAL A 856 -23.57 -21.84 31.97
C VAL A 856 -22.75 -22.03 33.23
N GLN A 857 -23.25 -21.56 34.38
CA GLN A 857 -22.68 -21.89 35.69
C GLN A 857 -23.18 -23.28 36.15
N ILE A 858 -22.32 -24.28 36.14
CA ILE A 858 -22.59 -25.61 36.71
C ILE A 858 -22.24 -25.59 38.21
N THR A 859 -23.11 -26.17 39.03
CA THR A 859 -22.97 -26.24 40.49
C THR A 859 -23.45 -27.57 41.06
N ALA A 860 -22.83 -28.04 42.14
CA ALA A 860 -23.31 -29.20 42.88
C ALA A 860 -24.75 -28.99 43.38
N ALA A 861 -25.58 -30.04 43.26
CA ALA A 861 -26.93 -30.04 43.79
C ALA A 861 -26.90 -29.86 45.33
N ARG A 862 -27.33 -28.69 45.82
CA ARG A 862 -27.46 -28.44 47.26
C ARG A 862 -28.48 -29.40 47.85
N GLN A 863 -28.01 -30.35 48.66
CA GLN A 863 -28.90 -31.19 49.47
C GLN A 863 -29.77 -30.32 50.37
N SER A 864 -31.07 -30.65 50.42
CA SER A 864 -32.06 -29.91 51.18
C SER A 864 -31.82 -30.07 52.69
N MET A 865 -31.38 -28.98 53.34
CA MET A 865 -31.29 -28.94 54.80
C MET A 865 -32.68 -29.08 55.43
N VAL A 866 -32.86 -30.10 56.27
CA VAL A 866 -34.07 -30.29 57.07
C VAL A 866 -34.14 -29.17 58.13
N PRO A 867 -35.27 -28.45 58.27
CA PRO A 867 -35.37 -27.32 59.21
C PRO A 867 -35.47 -27.82 60.66
N GLY A 868 -34.45 -27.55 61.49
CA GLY A 868 -34.49 -28.07 62.86
C GLY A 868 -33.33 -27.84 63.85
N GLN A 869 -32.49 -26.81 63.72
CA GLN A 869 -31.62 -26.38 64.83
C GLN A 869 -31.26 -24.89 64.76
N GLN A 870 -31.05 -24.25 65.92
CA GLN A 870 -31.04 -22.79 66.07
C GLN A 870 -29.62 -22.19 66.06
N ASN A 871 -29.50 -21.00 65.45
CA ASN A 871 -28.29 -20.17 65.49
C ASN A 871 -28.12 -19.47 66.85
N PRO A 872 -26.89 -19.26 67.34
CA PRO A 872 -26.54 -18.13 68.19
C PRO A 872 -26.68 -16.80 67.39
N PRO A 873 -27.11 -15.69 68.01
CA PRO A 873 -27.50 -14.49 67.28
C PRO A 873 -26.36 -13.52 66.91
N GLN A 874 -26.69 -12.72 65.90
CA GLN A 874 -25.99 -11.59 65.29
C GLN A 874 -25.12 -10.70 66.21
N LEU A 875 -24.07 -10.14 65.59
CA LEU A 875 -23.85 -8.69 65.64
C LEU A 875 -23.99 -8.13 64.21
N SER A 876 -24.74 -7.05 64.04
CA SER A 876 -24.95 -6.40 62.75
C SER A 876 -24.95 -4.89 62.90
N LEU A 877 -24.40 -4.17 61.92
CA LEU A 877 -24.80 -2.80 61.60
C LEU A 877 -24.64 -2.57 60.08
N ARG A 878 -25.50 -1.72 59.53
CA ARG A 878 -25.64 -1.44 58.08
C ARG A 878 -24.85 -0.18 57.66
N SER A 879 -24.98 0.15 56.37
CA SER A 879 -24.69 1.44 55.68
C SER A 879 -23.33 1.44 54.95
N VAL A 880 -23.16 1.97 53.74
CA VAL A 880 -24.04 2.75 52.81
C VAL A 880 -23.80 2.31 51.34
N GLU A 881 -24.81 2.41 50.47
CA GLU A 881 -24.68 2.56 48.99
C GLU A 881 -25.05 4.01 48.59
N PRO A 882 -24.48 4.63 47.52
CA PRO A 882 -24.21 3.98 46.24
C PRO A 882 -22.94 4.39 45.44
N VAL A 883 -22.68 3.58 44.40
CA VAL A 883 -21.98 3.79 43.11
C VAL A 883 -21.36 5.16 42.79
N SER A 884 -20.07 5.18 42.39
CA SER A 884 -19.51 6.17 41.43
C SER A 884 -18.16 5.76 40.79
N SER A 885 -18.13 5.74 39.44
CA SER A 885 -17.04 6.14 38.51
C SER A 885 -15.56 5.65 38.59
N ARG A 886 -15.11 5.13 37.42
CA ARG A 886 -13.86 5.42 36.66
C ARG A 886 -12.44 5.06 37.19
N GLN A 887 -11.75 4.31 36.32
CA GLN A 887 -10.37 4.49 35.81
C GLN A 887 -9.12 4.08 36.64
N GLN A 888 -8.25 3.40 35.88
CA GLN A 888 -6.77 3.42 35.88
C GLN A 888 -5.93 2.57 36.88
N LEU A 889 -4.99 1.87 36.24
CA LEU A 889 -3.61 1.54 36.66
C LEU A 889 -3.35 0.60 37.84
N SER A 890 -2.64 -0.50 37.53
CA SER A 890 -1.62 -1.08 38.40
C SER A 890 -0.44 -1.59 37.57
N GLN A 891 0.77 -1.06 37.82
CA GLN A 891 2.04 -1.73 37.51
C GLN A 891 2.51 -2.53 38.74
N GLN A 892 3.61 -3.29 38.59
CA GLN A 892 4.47 -3.83 39.68
C GLN A 892 3.82 -4.94 40.54
N ALA A 893 4.53 -5.95 41.06
CA ALA A 893 5.88 -6.52 40.82
C ALA A 893 5.79 -8.06 41.12
N THR A 894 6.81 -8.93 41.20
CA THR A 894 8.27 -8.87 41.45
C THR A 894 8.90 -10.20 40.93
N GLN A 895 10.10 -10.23 40.33
CA GLN A 895 11.38 -10.74 40.89
C GLN A 895 11.29 -11.97 41.83
N ALA A 896 12.17 -12.98 41.80
CA ALA A 896 13.51 -13.17 41.18
C ALA A 896 13.67 -14.65 40.67
N SER A 897 14.80 -15.21 40.19
CA SER A 897 16.23 -14.84 40.29
C SER A 897 17.14 -15.46 39.20
N GLN A 898 18.12 -14.66 38.74
CA GLN A 898 19.51 -14.97 38.28
C GLN A 898 19.89 -16.33 37.64
N LEU A 899 20.63 -16.23 36.51
CA LEU A 899 21.51 -17.27 35.95
C LEU A 899 22.92 -16.68 35.67
N PRO A 900 24.02 -17.42 35.93
CA PRO A 900 25.40 -17.00 35.61
C PRO A 900 25.88 -17.45 34.22
N LYS A 901 27.00 -16.87 33.73
CA LYS A 901 27.68 -17.24 32.47
C LYS A 901 29.05 -17.89 32.71
N THR A 902 29.23 -19.12 32.22
CA THR A 902 30.48 -19.83 31.83
C THR A 902 30.03 -21.15 31.16
N GLY A 903 30.77 -21.85 30.31
CA GLY A 903 32.13 -21.70 29.80
C GLY A 903 32.69 -23.09 29.42
N ASP A 904 33.21 -23.23 28.19
CA ASP A 904 34.02 -24.33 27.63
C ASP A 904 33.61 -25.84 27.73
N SER A 905 33.57 -26.45 26.53
CA SER A 905 34.22 -27.72 26.17
C SER A 905 33.66 -29.11 26.60
N SER A 906 33.23 -29.85 25.56
CA SER A 906 33.73 -31.20 25.20
C SER A 906 33.23 -32.51 25.89
N SER A 907 33.12 -33.55 25.04
CA SER A 907 33.43 -34.97 25.29
C SER A 907 32.34 -35.99 25.73
N LEU A 908 32.06 -36.91 24.79
CA LEU A 908 31.96 -38.38 24.93
C LEU A 908 30.77 -39.13 25.61
N PHE A 909 30.19 -40.06 24.82
CA PHE A 909 29.81 -41.46 25.15
C PHE A 909 28.58 -41.74 26.06
N LEU A 910 27.89 -42.91 26.04
CA LEU A 910 27.48 -43.97 25.06
C LEU A 910 26.73 -45.08 25.89
N VAL A 911 25.97 -46.11 25.45
CA VAL A 911 25.45 -46.66 24.16
C VAL A 911 24.33 -47.71 24.44
N LEU A 912 23.51 -48.10 23.43
CA LEU A 912 22.66 -49.33 23.33
C LEU A 912 21.40 -49.41 24.25
N LEU A 913 20.36 -50.24 23.99
CA LEU A 913 20.10 -51.34 23.02
C LEU A 913 18.56 -51.44 22.75
N GLY A 914 17.99 -51.92 21.62
CA GLY A 914 18.53 -52.28 20.29
C GLY A 914 17.73 -53.39 19.54
N ALA A 915 17.44 -53.19 18.24
CA ALA A 915 16.96 -54.18 17.24
C ALA A 915 15.49 -54.70 17.35
N LEU A 916 14.82 -55.25 16.31
CA LEU A 916 15.20 -55.86 15.00
C LEU A 916 14.22 -55.43 13.84
N PHE A 917 14.30 -55.85 12.55
CA PHE A 917 15.38 -56.01 11.53
C PHE A 917 14.80 -56.61 10.19
N LEU A 918 15.47 -56.46 9.03
CA LEU A 918 15.32 -57.21 7.72
C LEU A 918 14.12 -56.86 6.78
N PHE A 919 14.20 -56.91 5.42
CA PHE A 919 15.32 -57.10 4.46
C PHE A 919 14.96 -56.62 3.02
N GLY A 920 15.96 -56.28 2.18
CA GLY A 920 15.88 -56.41 0.71
C GLY A 920 16.71 -55.39 -0.12
N ALA A 921 17.84 -55.81 -0.73
CA ALA A 921 18.64 -54.94 -1.61
C ALA A 921 19.51 -55.72 -2.64
N VAL A 922 19.53 -55.24 -3.89
CA VAL A 922 20.30 -55.67 -5.09
C VAL A 922 20.34 -54.43 -6.03
N TYR A 923 21.44 -53.94 -6.61
CA TYR A 923 22.84 -54.42 -6.70
C TYR A 923 23.84 -53.23 -6.83
N LEU A 924 25.11 -53.50 -6.49
CA LEU A 924 26.43 -52.99 -6.97
C LEU A 924 26.45 -51.98 -8.17
N TYR A 925 27.41 -51.07 -8.41
CA TYR A 925 28.74 -50.70 -7.85
C TYR A 925 29.29 -49.45 -8.64
N ASP A 926 30.37 -48.71 -8.33
CA ASP A 926 31.35 -48.69 -7.22
C ASP A 926 31.98 -47.25 -7.09
N LEU A 927 33.10 -47.12 -6.37
CA LEU A 927 33.84 -45.94 -5.91
C LEU A 927 34.65 -45.07 -6.93
N SER A 928 34.72 -43.77 -6.61
CA SER A 928 35.94 -42.93 -6.52
C SER A 928 36.57 -42.20 -7.73
N SER A 929 36.32 -40.89 -7.78
CA SER A 929 37.30 -39.77 -7.81
C SER A 929 38.77 -40.01 -8.28
N ARG A 930 39.25 -39.17 -9.23
CA ARG A 930 40.17 -38.02 -8.99
C ARG A 930 40.77 -37.42 -10.28
N ARG A 931 40.92 -36.09 -10.28
CA ARG A 931 41.92 -35.27 -11.02
C ARG A 931 42.15 -35.57 -12.52
N LEU A 932 41.74 -34.63 -13.36
CA LEU A 932 42.68 -33.67 -13.94
C LEU A 932 42.01 -32.29 -14.07
#